data_AF-A0A0Q4RQ00-F1
#
_entry.id   AF-A0A0Q4RQ00-F1
#
_cell.length_a   1.000
_cell.length_b   1.000
_cell.length_c   1.000
_cell.angle_alpha   90.00
_cell.angle_beta   90.00
_cell.angle_gamma   90.00
#
_symmetry.space_group_name_H-M   'P 1'
#
loop_
_entity.id
_entity.type
_entity.pdbx_description
1 polymer ?
#
loop_
_entity_poly.entity_id
_entity_poly.type
_entity_poly.pdbx_seq_one_letter_code
_entity_poly.pdbx_strand_id
1 'polypeptide(L)'
;MDWEAHIERWSRAAVRLLDIRQYGVEKGTVPDRFVTHTSFFVVTTHGEARVSLSGTVYRTQPLHILHGGKDAELDFMPLGNDFACYLLLYKAECESSEDGEGFHMPYAFTPYASLPLREKCQTMHHLWQQATPMDKLQAQSVFLPFVYEVMRQVRTLAKENSRPNLVTEAIHYIQEHYRESITAEELAGIYSCSASYLSRLFKNQIGVGPIEYLIHVRIHKSKQLLLKSEARIQEIASSIGYADVYYFSRLFKKHTGCSPLQFREDNRRAVQNNPLRLLKSSIVTPKLVSHNENEICYQCNGEGDTSMFRFSRPAFGAMLLLCTALLLNACQTGSNTGSNTGSNTGAAESQPASAGVATESAAAETRIYEHLKGETEIPVKPQRVVSLYHLGELMAIGVKPVGATTYILSNPLLSDTSGIEDIGIPPDPEKILSLEPDLIVTTAPFAEAVEGGYEALSQIAPTIVVEQHNDPIKDVEMFGDILGKQEEAKRWNEAFATKIADYKEKIAPFIGADETFSILNVRPDAVFIYGDTNMGGNILYRYLGLKPTEKIKNDVINGETWEISTEVIPDFIGDRLFLAVNEGAEEELKKVEKLIKNSPAGKAGKIYNIDFDTFLLSDPISVEHQLNIIVDLLVVGNK
;
A
#
# COMPACT_ATOMS: atom_id res chain seq x y z
N MET A 1 -10.33 23.93 1.78
CA MET A 1 -9.64 24.08 0.49
C MET A 1 -10.06 22.91 -0.38
N ASP A 2 -10.37 23.15 -1.66
CA ASP A 2 -10.60 22.06 -2.62
C ASP A 2 -9.25 21.55 -3.12
N TRP A 3 -8.80 20.42 -2.56
CA TRP A 3 -7.49 19.87 -2.85
C TRP A 3 -7.40 19.21 -4.22
N GLU A 4 -8.47 18.58 -4.71
CA GLU A 4 -8.46 17.93 -6.03
C GLU A 4 -8.34 18.99 -7.14
N ALA A 5 -9.09 20.09 -7.03
CA ALA A 5 -8.94 21.20 -7.96
C ALA A 5 -7.55 21.85 -7.87
N HIS A 6 -6.92 21.89 -6.69
CA HIS A 6 -5.57 22.44 -6.55
C HIS A 6 -4.51 21.52 -7.18
N ILE A 7 -4.63 20.20 -7.00
CA ILE A 7 -3.76 19.18 -7.62
C ILE A 7 -3.89 19.24 -9.15
N GLU A 8 -5.11 19.38 -9.67
CA GLU A 8 -5.35 19.49 -11.10
C GLU A 8 -4.64 20.71 -11.71
N ARG A 9 -4.60 21.85 -11.00
CA ARG A 9 -3.85 23.05 -11.45
C ARG A 9 -2.36 22.80 -11.57
N TRP A 10 -1.75 22.10 -10.61
CA TRP A 10 -0.34 21.70 -10.68
C TRP A 10 -0.04 20.82 -11.90
N SER A 11 -0.99 19.99 -12.35
CA SER A 11 -0.81 19.14 -13.53
C SER A 11 -0.80 19.90 -14.87
N ARG A 12 -1.38 21.11 -14.91
CA ARG A 12 -1.54 21.91 -16.13
C ARG A 12 -0.59 23.11 -16.21
N ALA A 13 -0.05 23.55 -15.08
CA ALA A 13 0.80 24.74 -15.01
C ALA A 13 2.24 24.47 -15.45
N ALA A 14 2.84 25.43 -16.18
CA ALA A 14 4.27 25.45 -16.42
C ALA A 14 4.98 26.11 -15.23
N VAL A 15 5.78 25.34 -14.49
CA VAL A 15 6.36 25.77 -13.21
C VAL A 15 7.85 26.02 -13.35
N ARG A 16 8.34 27.13 -12.79
CA ARG A 16 9.74 27.51 -12.75
C ARG A 16 10.19 27.86 -11.33
N LEU A 17 11.21 27.18 -10.84
CA LEU A 17 11.93 27.48 -9.62
C LEU A 17 12.79 28.73 -9.85
N LEU A 18 12.68 29.68 -8.92
CA LEU A 18 13.30 31.00 -9.04
C LEU A 18 14.44 31.21 -8.07
N ASP A 19 14.31 30.69 -6.84
CA ASP A 19 15.32 30.83 -5.80
C ASP A 19 15.12 29.82 -4.67
N ILE A 20 16.21 29.45 -3.99
CA ILE A 20 16.19 28.59 -2.80
C ILE A 20 17.06 29.23 -1.74
N ARG A 21 16.45 29.56 -0.60
CA ARG A 21 17.14 30.17 0.55
C ARG A 21 17.10 29.23 1.75
N GLN A 22 18.13 29.31 2.57
CA GLN A 22 18.18 28.66 3.88
C GLN A 22 18.31 29.73 4.96
N TYR A 23 17.37 29.75 5.90
CA TYR A 23 17.41 30.62 7.06
C TYR A 23 17.74 29.82 8.32
N GLY A 24 18.46 30.44 9.25
CA GLY A 24 18.76 29.83 10.56
C GLY A 24 19.14 30.87 11.60
N VAL A 25 18.68 30.69 12.83
CA VAL A 25 18.94 31.62 13.94
C VAL A 25 20.43 31.68 14.28
N GLU A 26 21.11 30.53 14.32
CA GLU A 26 22.57 30.46 14.54
C GLU A 26 23.37 31.22 13.47
N LYS A 27 22.83 31.32 12.25
CA LYS A 27 23.47 32.04 11.14
C LYS A 27 23.13 33.53 11.11
N GLY A 28 22.19 33.99 11.94
CA GLY A 28 21.70 35.36 11.94
C GLY A 28 20.99 35.77 10.64
N THR A 29 20.46 34.81 9.88
CA THR A 29 19.91 35.05 8.53
C THR A 29 18.39 35.13 8.48
N VAL A 30 17.69 34.91 9.60
CA VAL A 30 16.22 34.95 9.66
C VAL A 30 15.75 36.40 9.44
N PRO A 31 14.97 36.69 8.38
CA PRO A 31 14.50 38.04 8.12
C PRO A 31 13.33 38.43 9.03
N ASP A 32 13.34 39.67 9.52
CA ASP A 32 12.28 40.20 10.42
C ASP A 32 10.91 40.30 9.74
N ARG A 33 10.85 40.70 8.46
CA ARG A 33 9.62 40.70 7.64
C ARG A 33 10.00 40.92 6.19
N PHE A 34 9.39 40.17 5.27
CA PHE A 34 9.47 40.51 3.85
C PHE A 34 8.22 40.09 3.07
N VAL A 35 7.95 40.81 1.99
CA VAL A 35 6.86 40.52 1.05
C VAL A 35 7.43 39.69 -0.08
N THR A 36 6.79 38.56 -0.41
CA THR A 36 7.19 37.74 -1.55
C THR A 36 6.58 38.30 -2.83
N HIS A 37 7.33 38.34 -3.91
CA HIS A 37 6.79 38.77 -5.23
C HIS A 37 6.30 37.59 -6.08
N THR A 38 6.39 36.37 -5.55
CA THR A 38 6.11 35.11 -6.23
C THR A 38 5.57 34.10 -5.21
N SER A 39 4.98 33.01 -5.69
CA SER A 39 4.55 31.91 -4.83
C SER A 39 5.75 31.18 -4.21
N PHE A 40 5.53 30.53 -3.09
CA PHE A 40 6.60 29.93 -2.32
C PHE A 40 6.17 28.80 -1.39
N PHE A 41 7.15 27.98 -1.02
CA PHE A 41 7.07 27.06 0.10
C PHE A 41 8.07 27.45 1.19
N VAL A 42 7.64 27.34 2.45
CA VAL A 42 8.50 27.34 3.63
C VAL A 42 8.51 25.93 4.19
N VAL A 43 9.70 25.36 4.37
CA VAL A 43 9.89 24.04 4.98
C VAL A 43 10.77 24.22 6.20
N THR A 44 10.19 24.12 7.40
CA THR A 44 10.99 24.17 8.63
C THR A 44 11.81 22.90 8.76
N THR A 45 12.97 22.96 9.38
CA THR A 45 13.89 21.80 9.48
C THR A 45 14.33 21.52 10.91
N HIS A 46 14.47 22.56 11.72
CA HIS A 46 14.87 22.49 13.12
C HIS A 46 14.18 23.61 13.91
N GLY A 47 14.04 23.41 15.22
CA GLY A 47 13.45 24.36 16.17
C GLY A 47 11.95 24.61 15.98
N GLU A 48 11.37 25.36 16.93
CA GLU A 48 10.01 25.88 16.82
C GLU A 48 10.02 27.37 16.46
N ALA A 49 9.05 27.80 15.66
CA ALA A 49 8.81 29.21 15.38
C ALA A 49 7.32 29.52 15.32
N ARG A 50 6.98 30.80 15.43
CA ARG A 50 5.71 31.31 14.91
C ARG A 50 5.98 31.96 13.57
N VAL A 51 5.37 31.44 12.52
CA VAL A 51 5.48 31.99 11.17
C VAL A 51 4.17 32.70 10.84
N SER A 52 4.23 34.00 10.62
CA SER A 52 3.08 34.80 10.19
C SER A 52 3.05 34.85 8.67
N LEU A 53 1.92 34.46 8.09
CA LEU A 53 1.66 34.48 6.66
C LEU A 53 0.40 35.31 6.41
N SER A 54 0.55 36.51 5.84
CA SER A 54 -0.53 37.46 5.55
C SER A 54 -1.50 37.67 6.73
N GLY A 55 -0.95 37.79 7.94
CA GLY A 55 -1.71 38.01 9.18
C GLY A 55 -2.21 36.75 9.90
N THR A 56 -2.07 35.57 9.30
CA THR A 56 -2.35 34.29 9.97
C THR A 56 -1.07 33.73 10.59
N VAL A 57 -1.07 33.49 11.90
CA VAL A 57 0.10 33.00 12.64
C VAL A 57 0.02 31.49 12.79
N TYR A 58 1.01 30.80 12.23
CA TYR A 58 1.19 29.35 12.34
C TYR A 58 2.27 29.04 13.37
N ARG A 59 1.97 28.18 14.34
CA ARG A 59 3.01 27.62 15.21
C ARG A 59 3.64 26.43 14.48
N THR A 60 4.91 26.55 14.15
CA THR A 60 5.65 25.54 13.41
C THR A 60 6.50 24.69 14.35
N GLN A 61 6.57 23.40 14.03
CA GLN A 61 7.49 22.42 14.59
C GLN A 61 8.53 22.07 13.51
N PRO A 62 9.58 21.28 13.81
CA PRO A 62 10.47 20.77 12.77
C PRO A 62 9.69 20.06 11.66
N LEU A 63 10.07 20.31 10.41
CA LEU A 63 9.49 19.70 9.20
C LEU A 63 8.04 20.07 8.89
N HIS A 64 7.55 21.22 9.36
CA HIS A 64 6.28 21.81 8.98
C HIS A 64 6.36 22.51 7.60
N ILE A 65 5.32 22.37 6.78
CA ILE A 65 5.22 23.01 5.47
C ILE A 65 4.22 24.14 5.50
N LEU A 66 4.61 25.28 4.93
CA LEU A 66 3.72 26.38 4.62
C LEU A 66 3.85 26.73 3.15
N HIS A 67 2.75 27.12 2.53
CA HIS A 67 2.69 27.62 1.18
C HIS A 67 2.04 28.99 1.18
N GLY A 68 2.59 29.91 0.39
CA GLY A 68 2.08 31.26 0.23
C GLY A 68 2.13 31.74 -1.20
N GLY A 69 1.22 32.65 -1.51
CA GLY A 69 1.09 33.27 -2.82
C GLY A 69 2.03 34.42 -3.09
N LYS A 70 1.93 34.94 -4.32
CA LYS A 70 2.46 36.25 -4.67
C LYS A 70 1.87 37.33 -3.76
N ASP A 71 2.70 38.29 -3.38
CA ASP A 71 2.40 39.46 -2.55
C ASP A 71 1.99 39.11 -1.10
N ALA A 72 2.22 37.87 -0.67
CA ALA A 72 2.00 37.48 0.72
C ALA A 72 3.10 38.02 1.63
N GLU A 73 2.71 38.45 2.83
CA GLU A 73 3.64 38.91 3.85
C GLU A 73 4.13 37.71 4.68
N LEU A 74 5.45 37.57 4.80
CA LEU A 74 6.07 36.49 5.57
C LEU A 74 6.96 37.05 6.68
N ASP A 75 6.72 36.59 7.91
CA ASP A 75 7.48 36.97 9.11
C ASP A 75 7.77 35.70 9.95
N PHE A 76 8.99 35.62 10.47
CA PHE A 76 9.50 34.51 11.26
C PHE A 76 9.80 34.98 12.68
N MET A 77 9.14 34.38 13.66
CA MET A 77 9.36 34.61 15.08
C MET A 77 9.85 33.30 15.74
N PRO A 78 11.16 32.99 15.70
CA PRO A 78 11.72 31.82 16.37
C PRO A 78 11.40 31.82 17.87
N LEU A 79 11.06 30.65 18.42
CA LEU A 79 10.81 30.49 19.85
C LEU A 79 12.08 30.09 20.64
N GLY A 80 13.18 29.81 19.94
CA GLY A 80 14.47 29.42 20.47
C GLY A 80 15.62 29.71 19.50
N ASN A 81 16.83 29.27 19.85
CA ASN A 81 18.06 29.55 19.09
C ASN A 81 18.38 28.52 18.00
N ASP A 82 17.61 27.44 17.90
CA ASP A 82 17.85 26.26 17.06
C ASP A 82 16.94 26.20 15.82
N PHE A 83 16.27 27.30 15.48
CA PHE A 83 15.36 27.34 14.34
C PHE A 83 16.09 27.44 13.00
N ALA A 84 15.67 26.61 12.04
CA ALA A 84 16.13 26.67 10.64
C ALA A 84 15.03 26.26 9.65
N CYS A 85 15.00 26.87 8.47
CA CYS A 85 14.05 26.53 7.39
C CYS A 85 14.62 26.75 5.98
N TYR A 86 13.99 26.12 5.00
CA TYR A 86 14.15 26.44 3.58
C TYR A 86 12.99 27.31 3.09
N LEU A 87 13.30 28.28 2.24
CA LEU A 87 12.33 29.04 1.46
C LEU A 87 12.55 28.71 -0.03
N LEU A 88 11.56 28.09 -0.65
CA LEU A 88 11.55 27.72 -2.07
C LEU A 88 10.66 28.72 -2.82
N LEU A 89 11.23 29.58 -3.66
CA LEU A 89 10.50 30.57 -4.45
C LEU A 89 10.28 30.04 -5.86
N TYR A 90 9.04 30.10 -6.37
CA TYR A 90 8.71 29.62 -7.70
C TYR A 90 7.67 30.50 -8.41
N LYS A 91 7.55 30.34 -9.72
CA LYS A 91 6.52 30.94 -10.55
C LYS A 91 5.78 29.86 -11.32
N ALA A 92 4.45 29.90 -11.28
CA ALA A 92 3.59 29.12 -12.15
C ALA A 92 3.10 30.01 -13.30
N GLU A 93 3.20 29.52 -14.53
CA GLU A 93 2.60 30.09 -15.72
C GLU A 93 1.38 29.23 -16.08
N CYS A 94 0.20 29.85 -16.02
CA CYS A 94 -1.09 29.20 -16.20
C CYS A 94 -1.80 29.75 -17.42
N GLU A 95 -2.69 28.96 -18.02
CA GLU A 95 -3.47 29.36 -19.19
C GLU A 95 -4.51 30.44 -18.86
N SER A 96 -5.05 30.41 -17.64
CA SER A 96 -6.06 31.37 -17.15
C SER A 96 -5.57 32.13 -15.92
N SER A 97 -6.15 33.32 -15.68
CA SER A 97 -5.88 34.12 -14.48
C SER A 97 -6.45 33.46 -13.21
N GLU A 98 -7.59 32.77 -13.33
CA GLU A 98 -8.22 32.03 -12.22
C GLU A 98 -7.33 30.87 -11.73
N ASP A 99 -6.65 30.17 -12.65
CA ASP A 99 -5.67 29.13 -12.29
C ASP A 99 -4.46 29.73 -11.58
N GLY A 100 -4.01 30.92 -12.00
CA GLY A 100 -2.93 31.65 -11.35
C GLY A 100 -3.28 32.05 -9.90
N GLU A 101 -4.50 32.54 -9.66
CA GLU A 101 -4.98 32.85 -8.32
C GLU A 101 -5.04 31.61 -7.41
N GLY A 102 -5.25 30.42 -7.98
CA GLY A 102 -5.19 29.15 -7.25
C GLY A 102 -3.84 28.89 -6.57
N PHE A 103 -2.74 29.40 -7.13
CA PHE A 103 -1.40 29.33 -6.53
C PHE A 103 -1.12 30.43 -5.51
N HIS A 104 -2.09 31.32 -5.25
CA HIS A 104 -1.97 32.33 -4.21
C HIS A 104 -2.55 31.89 -2.86
N MET A 105 -3.26 30.76 -2.85
CA MET A 105 -3.99 30.32 -1.68
C MET A 105 -3.02 29.81 -0.59
N PRO A 106 -3.04 30.40 0.63
CA PRO A 106 -2.15 29.98 1.69
C PRO A 106 -2.61 28.68 2.34
N TYR A 107 -1.67 27.82 2.69
CA TYR A 107 -1.92 26.64 3.52
C TYR A 107 -0.70 26.28 4.35
N ALA A 108 -0.94 25.57 5.44
CA ALA A 108 0.12 25.00 6.26
C ALA A 108 -0.32 23.65 6.81
N PHE A 109 0.61 22.72 6.91
CA PHE A 109 0.37 21.41 7.50
C PHE A 109 1.66 20.81 8.03
N THR A 110 1.53 19.89 8.98
CA THR A 110 2.64 19.03 9.39
C THR A 110 2.61 17.80 8.49
N PRO A 111 3.63 17.61 7.62
CA PRO A 111 3.80 16.39 6.83
C PRO A 111 3.90 15.19 7.75
N TYR A 112 3.33 14.08 7.31
CA TYR A 112 3.46 12.82 8.02
C TYR A 112 4.68 12.01 7.58
N ALA A 113 5.11 12.18 6.32
CA ALA A 113 6.33 11.60 5.78
C ALA A 113 7.34 12.71 5.50
N SER A 114 8.10 13.08 6.52
CA SER A 114 8.90 14.31 6.49
C SER A 114 10.24 14.15 5.76
N LEU A 115 10.79 12.94 5.62
CA LEU A 115 12.09 12.73 4.99
C LEU A 115 12.12 12.85 3.47
N PRO A 116 11.19 12.28 2.69
CA PRO A 116 11.18 12.49 1.24
C PRO A 116 11.19 13.98 0.88
N LEU A 117 10.46 14.79 1.66
CA LEU A 117 10.43 16.24 1.52
C LEU A 117 11.75 16.89 1.94
N ARG A 118 12.33 16.46 3.07
CA ARG A 118 13.63 16.95 3.57
C ARG A 118 14.77 16.67 2.61
N GLU A 119 14.89 15.44 2.12
CA GLU A 119 15.92 15.02 1.17
C GLU A 119 15.83 15.81 -0.14
N LYS A 120 14.61 15.98 -0.67
CA LYS A 120 14.36 16.81 -1.85
C LYS A 120 14.76 18.27 -1.60
N CYS A 121 14.43 18.84 -0.44
CA CYS A 121 14.87 20.20 -0.07
C CYS A 121 16.39 20.32 0.02
N GLN A 122 17.06 19.38 0.68
CA GLN A 122 18.52 19.35 0.81
C GLN A 122 19.21 19.21 -0.55
N THR A 123 18.72 18.29 -1.38
CA THR A 123 19.22 18.05 -2.75
C THR A 123 19.06 19.30 -3.60
N MET A 124 17.85 19.89 -3.62
CA MET A 124 17.58 21.12 -4.34
C MET A 124 18.48 22.27 -3.87
N HIS A 125 18.64 22.45 -2.55
CA HIS A 125 19.50 23.50 -2.01
C HIS A 125 20.96 23.30 -2.39
N HIS A 126 21.49 22.07 -2.29
CA HIS A 126 22.87 21.74 -2.65
C HIS A 126 23.15 22.06 -4.14
N LEU A 127 22.27 21.60 -5.04
CA LEU A 127 22.35 21.90 -6.48
C LEU A 127 22.25 23.41 -6.75
N TRP A 128 21.39 24.12 -6.01
CA TRP A 128 21.22 25.56 -6.17
C TRP A 128 22.47 26.35 -5.78
N GLN A 129 23.26 25.89 -4.80
CA GLN A 129 24.52 26.51 -4.39
C GLN A 129 25.65 26.34 -5.43
N GLN A 130 25.69 25.22 -6.15
CA GLN A 130 26.68 24.97 -7.20
C GLN A 130 26.43 25.85 -8.45
N ALA A 131 25.15 26.18 -8.69
CA ALA A 131 24.68 27.23 -9.59
C ALA A 131 25.04 27.09 -11.08
N THR A 132 25.50 25.93 -11.57
CA THR A 132 25.66 25.72 -13.02
C THR A 132 24.29 25.61 -13.71
N PRO A 133 24.19 25.86 -15.03
CA PRO A 133 22.95 25.65 -15.76
C PRO A 133 22.41 24.21 -15.64
N MET A 134 23.30 23.22 -15.54
CA MET A 134 22.91 21.82 -15.35
C MET A 134 22.33 21.59 -13.95
N ASP A 135 22.97 22.11 -12.91
CA ASP A 135 22.49 21.94 -11.53
C ASP A 135 21.16 22.66 -11.32
N LYS A 136 20.95 23.83 -11.94
CA LYS A 136 19.66 24.53 -11.90
C LYS A 136 18.56 23.76 -12.61
N LEU A 137 18.87 23.13 -13.75
CA LEU A 137 17.94 22.24 -14.44
C LEU A 137 17.61 21.00 -13.59
N GLN A 138 18.61 20.43 -12.92
CA GLN A 138 18.40 19.30 -12.03
C GLN A 138 17.57 19.70 -10.79
N ALA A 139 17.85 20.84 -10.16
CA ALA A 139 17.06 21.35 -9.04
C ALA A 139 15.59 21.60 -9.45
N GLN A 140 15.37 22.18 -10.64
CA GLN A 140 14.03 22.30 -11.23
C GLN A 140 13.35 20.93 -11.40
N SER A 141 14.09 19.90 -11.82
CA SER A 141 13.56 18.55 -11.97
C SER A 141 13.19 17.91 -10.64
N VAL A 142 13.90 18.22 -9.55
CA VAL A 142 13.61 17.72 -8.18
C VAL A 142 12.44 18.48 -7.54
N PHE A 143 12.19 19.72 -7.95
CA PHE A 143 11.09 20.52 -7.42
C PHE A 143 9.71 19.92 -7.72
N LEU A 144 9.51 19.32 -8.90
CA LEU A 144 8.22 18.69 -9.24
C LEU A 144 7.91 17.44 -8.39
N PRO A 145 8.85 16.50 -8.17
CA PRO A 145 8.71 15.46 -7.16
C PRO A 145 8.46 15.97 -5.74
N PHE A 146 9.07 17.11 -5.36
CA PHE A 146 8.77 17.74 -4.07
C PHE A 146 7.32 18.20 -4.00
N VAL A 147 6.83 18.90 -5.03
CA VAL A 147 5.42 19.33 -5.11
C VAL A 147 4.47 18.14 -5.11
N TYR A 148 4.77 17.10 -5.90
CA TYR A 148 3.99 15.87 -5.93
C TYR A 148 3.84 15.29 -4.52
N GLU A 149 4.94 15.22 -3.76
CA GLU A 149 4.92 14.69 -2.40
C GLU A 149 4.12 15.57 -1.44
N VAL A 150 4.24 16.89 -1.52
CA VAL A 150 3.40 17.83 -0.74
C VAL A 150 1.92 17.58 -1.04
N MET A 151 1.55 17.52 -2.31
CA MET A 151 0.17 17.33 -2.75
C MET A 151 -0.39 15.97 -2.32
N ARG A 152 0.41 14.92 -2.43
CA ARG A 152 0.08 13.56 -1.98
C ARG A 152 -0.27 13.56 -0.49
N GLN A 153 0.59 14.15 0.35
CA GLN A 153 0.40 14.15 1.79
C GLN A 153 -0.80 14.98 2.23
N VAL A 154 -0.99 16.13 1.61
CA VAL A 154 -2.14 16.97 1.87
C VAL A 154 -3.46 16.26 1.50
N ARG A 155 -3.49 15.54 0.37
CA ARG A 155 -4.66 14.76 -0.06
C ARG A 155 -5.03 13.71 0.99
N THR A 156 -4.05 13.01 1.54
CA THR A 156 -4.26 11.99 2.59
C THR A 156 -4.76 12.62 3.88
N LEU A 157 -4.11 13.70 4.36
CA LEU A 157 -4.53 14.42 5.58
C LEU A 157 -5.94 15.00 5.48
N ALA A 158 -6.39 15.36 4.28
CA ALA A 158 -7.73 15.87 4.06
C ALA A 158 -8.82 14.77 4.07
N LYS A 159 -8.44 13.52 3.79
CA LYS A 159 -9.35 12.35 3.76
C LYS A 159 -9.36 11.59 5.09
N GLU A 160 -8.22 11.50 5.77
CA GLU A 160 -8.05 10.70 6.98
C GLU A 160 -7.94 11.64 8.19
N ASN A 161 -8.98 11.73 9.03
CA ASN A 161 -8.94 12.41 10.34
C ASN A 161 -8.04 11.69 11.39
N SER A 162 -7.20 10.75 10.95
CA SER A 162 -6.41 9.84 11.79
C SER A 162 -4.92 9.99 11.50
N ARG A 163 -4.08 9.68 12.51
CA ARG A 163 -2.63 9.64 12.35
C ARG A 163 -2.27 8.58 11.30
N PRO A 164 -1.42 8.90 10.31
CA PRO A 164 -1.04 7.97 9.25
C PRO A 164 -0.27 6.76 9.79
N ASN A 165 -0.48 5.63 9.13
CA ASN A 165 0.10 4.35 9.52
C ASN A 165 1.60 4.31 9.18
N LEU A 166 2.45 4.16 10.20
CA LEU A 166 3.91 4.11 10.06
C LEU A 166 4.41 3.04 9.07
N VAL A 167 3.72 1.89 8.98
CA VAL A 167 4.08 0.81 8.05
C VAL A 167 3.79 1.23 6.62
N THR A 168 2.62 1.83 6.37
CA THR A 168 2.27 2.38 5.05
C THR A 168 3.32 3.38 4.58
N GLU A 169 3.77 4.26 5.47
CA GLU A 169 4.80 5.25 5.13
C GLU A 169 6.16 4.62 4.83
N ALA A 170 6.57 3.65 5.64
CA ALA A 170 7.81 2.94 5.41
C ALA A 170 7.76 2.11 4.12
N ILE A 171 6.60 1.55 3.74
CA ILE A 171 6.37 0.92 2.44
C ILE A 171 6.60 1.92 1.30
N HIS A 172 5.98 3.10 1.37
CA HIS A 172 6.14 4.13 0.35
C HIS A 172 7.59 4.57 0.21
N TYR A 173 8.28 4.82 1.33
CA TYR A 173 9.69 5.18 1.31
C TYR A 173 10.54 4.07 0.66
N ILE A 174 10.32 2.82 1.05
CA ILE A 174 11.03 1.67 0.45
C ILE A 174 10.76 1.59 -1.05
N GLN A 175 9.52 1.77 -1.49
CA GLN A 175 9.17 1.70 -2.91
C GLN A 175 9.76 2.84 -3.75
N GLU A 176 9.90 4.05 -3.19
CA GLU A 176 10.51 5.19 -3.87
C GLU A 176 12.04 5.08 -3.90
N HIS A 177 12.63 4.65 -2.78
CA HIS A 177 14.07 4.65 -2.55
C HIS A 177 14.73 3.26 -2.63
N TYR A 178 14.04 2.24 -3.16
CA TYR A 178 14.55 0.84 -3.15
C TYR A 178 15.95 0.67 -3.78
N ARG A 179 16.39 1.61 -4.61
CA ARG A 179 17.71 1.59 -5.27
C ARG A 179 18.86 2.00 -4.34
N GLU A 180 18.56 2.59 -3.20
CA GLU A 180 19.52 3.17 -2.26
C GLU A 180 19.87 2.19 -1.12
N SER A 181 20.97 2.43 -0.42
CA SER A 181 21.25 1.67 0.81
C SER A 181 20.31 2.13 1.91
N ILE A 182 19.38 1.26 2.32
CA ILE A 182 18.42 1.54 3.38
C ILE A 182 18.66 0.56 4.53
N THR A 183 18.83 1.09 5.74
CA THR A 183 18.91 0.33 6.99
C THR A 183 17.62 0.43 7.80
N ALA A 184 17.41 -0.50 8.74
CA ALA A 184 16.22 -0.48 9.59
C ALA A 184 16.26 0.70 10.58
N GLU A 185 17.46 1.09 11.00
CA GLU A 185 17.73 2.23 11.87
C GLU A 185 17.43 3.55 11.17
N GLU A 186 17.84 3.70 9.90
CA GLU A 186 17.49 4.86 9.10
C GLU A 186 15.98 4.98 8.96
N LEU A 187 15.30 3.89 8.54
CA LEU A 187 13.85 3.82 8.40
C LEU A 187 13.10 4.16 9.69
N ALA A 188 13.59 3.69 10.84
CA ALA A 188 12.93 3.98 12.12
C ALA A 188 13.23 5.40 12.62
N GLY A 189 14.44 5.90 12.37
CA GLY A 189 14.84 7.28 12.64
C GLY A 189 13.96 8.30 11.91
N ILE A 190 13.49 7.98 10.69
CA ILE A 190 12.51 8.79 9.92
C ILE A 190 11.29 9.13 10.76
N TYR A 191 10.77 8.13 11.47
CA TYR A 191 9.48 8.21 12.14
C TYR A 191 9.60 8.38 13.66
N SER A 192 10.81 8.73 14.15
CA SER A 192 11.10 8.90 15.57
C SER A 192 10.71 7.68 16.42
N CYS A 193 10.87 6.48 15.86
CA CYS A 193 10.59 5.22 16.55
C CYS A 193 11.83 4.31 16.57
N SER A 194 11.80 3.22 17.34
CA SER A 194 12.90 2.26 17.36
C SER A 194 12.83 1.32 16.16
N ALA A 195 13.98 0.85 15.66
CA ALA A 195 14.06 -0.12 14.57
C ALA A 195 13.30 -1.42 14.88
N SER A 196 13.35 -1.86 16.14
CA SER A 196 12.58 -3.00 16.67
C SER A 196 11.07 -2.74 16.58
N TYR A 197 10.60 -1.55 17.00
CA TYR A 197 9.18 -1.19 16.94
C TYR A 197 8.67 -1.17 15.50
N LEU A 198 9.38 -0.51 14.58
CA LEU A 198 9.02 -0.48 13.17
C LEU A 198 9.02 -1.88 12.56
N SER A 199 10.05 -2.69 12.83
CA SER A 199 10.15 -4.05 12.29
C SER A 199 9.03 -4.95 12.77
N ARG A 200 8.59 -4.78 14.03
CA ARG A 200 7.43 -5.48 14.58
C ARG A 200 6.14 -5.04 13.93
N LEU A 201 5.91 -3.73 13.78
CA LEU A 201 4.74 -3.23 13.09
C LEU A 201 4.68 -3.76 11.65
N PHE A 202 5.81 -3.74 10.95
CA PHE A 202 5.94 -4.30 9.61
C PHE A 202 5.64 -5.79 9.58
N LYS A 203 6.22 -6.59 10.49
CA LYS A 203 5.97 -8.03 10.54
C LYS A 203 4.52 -8.36 10.88
N ASN A 204 3.90 -7.60 11.77
CA ASN A 204 2.48 -7.79 12.10
C ASN A 204 1.56 -7.44 10.92
N GLN A 205 1.86 -6.36 10.19
CA GLN A 205 0.96 -5.84 9.16
C GLN A 205 1.27 -6.35 7.74
N ILE A 206 2.48 -6.83 7.46
CA ILE A 206 2.96 -7.26 6.14
C ILE A 206 3.54 -8.69 6.17
N GLY A 207 3.81 -9.24 7.35
CA GLY A 207 4.34 -10.59 7.54
C GLY A 207 5.86 -10.71 7.53
N VAL A 208 6.56 -9.68 7.05
CA VAL A 208 8.03 -9.61 6.98
C VAL A 208 8.54 -8.30 7.56
N GLY A 209 9.82 -8.26 7.94
CA GLY A 209 10.47 -7.01 8.37
C GLY A 209 10.72 -6.05 7.19
N PRO A 210 10.99 -4.76 7.45
CA PRO A 210 11.17 -3.74 6.41
C PRO A 210 12.32 -4.04 5.45
N ILE A 211 13.44 -4.58 5.95
CA ILE A 211 14.60 -4.93 5.10
C ILE A 211 14.31 -6.15 4.23
N GLU A 212 13.61 -7.15 4.77
CA GLU A 212 13.18 -8.30 3.97
C GLU A 212 12.16 -7.85 2.91
N TYR A 213 11.23 -6.95 3.25
CA TYR A 213 10.32 -6.33 2.29
C TYR A 213 11.07 -5.58 1.17
N LEU A 214 12.10 -4.81 1.49
CA LEU A 214 12.97 -4.17 0.49
C LEU A 214 13.62 -5.21 -0.45
N ILE A 215 14.09 -6.34 0.09
CA ILE A 215 14.63 -7.43 -0.72
C ILE A 215 13.55 -7.94 -1.70
N HIS A 216 12.34 -8.19 -1.22
CA HIS A 216 11.20 -8.59 -2.04
C HIS A 216 10.91 -7.59 -3.17
N VAL A 217 10.86 -6.29 -2.85
CA VAL A 217 10.67 -5.22 -3.84
C VAL A 217 11.78 -5.26 -4.90
N ARG A 218 13.05 -5.36 -4.49
CA ARG A 218 14.18 -5.45 -5.42
C ARG A 218 14.13 -6.68 -6.31
N ILE A 219 13.80 -7.85 -5.75
CA ILE A 219 13.65 -9.08 -6.51
C ILE A 219 12.50 -8.94 -7.51
N HIS A 220 11.36 -8.40 -7.10
CA HIS A 220 10.22 -8.14 -7.98
C HIS A 220 10.61 -7.23 -9.15
N LYS A 221 11.21 -6.06 -8.89
CA LYS A 221 11.70 -5.15 -9.93
C LYS A 221 12.75 -5.80 -10.83
N SER A 222 13.61 -6.66 -10.28
CA SER A 222 14.58 -7.40 -11.07
C SER A 222 13.94 -8.39 -12.04
N LYS A 223 12.88 -9.13 -11.62
CA LYS A 223 12.11 -10.00 -12.52
C LYS A 223 11.53 -9.20 -13.68
N GLN A 224 10.93 -8.05 -13.40
CA GLN A 224 10.40 -7.17 -14.45
C GLN A 224 11.49 -6.72 -15.42
N LEU A 225 12.65 -6.28 -14.94
CA LEU A 225 13.77 -5.88 -15.81
C LEU A 225 14.33 -7.05 -16.63
N LEU A 226 14.38 -8.27 -16.06
CA LEU A 226 14.80 -9.48 -16.77
C LEU A 226 13.84 -9.85 -17.92
N LEU A 227 12.54 -9.57 -17.77
CA LEU A 227 11.50 -9.85 -18.76
C LEU A 227 11.35 -8.74 -19.81
N LYS A 228 11.53 -7.48 -19.39
CA LYS A 228 11.25 -6.29 -20.21
C LYS A 228 12.49 -5.72 -20.90
N SER A 229 13.70 -6.21 -20.59
CA SER A 229 14.96 -5.69 -21.14
C SER A 229 16.01 -6.76 -21.42
N GLU A 230 16.94 -6.44 -22.33
CA GLU A 230 18.15 -7.24 -22.62
C GLU A 230 19.37 -6.80 -21.79
N ALA A 231 19.18 -5.97 -20.76
CA ALA A 231 20.27 -5.44 -19.92
C ALA A 231 21.10 -6.57 -19.30
N ARG A 232 22.40 -6.33 -19.07
CA ARG A 232 23.27 -7.33 -18.44
C ARG A 232 22.84 -7.54 -16.98
N ILE A 233 23.05 -8.76 -16.45
CA ILE A 233 22.68 -9.08 -15.05
C ILE A 233 23.35 -8.12 -14.05
N GLN A 234 24.57 -7.69 -14.34
CA GLN A 234 25.31 -6.70 -13.53
C GLN A 234 24.65 -5.30 -13.55
N GLU A 235 24.14 -4.87 -14.71
CA GLU A 235 23.42 -3.60 -14.85
C GLU A 235 22.10 -3.64 -14.10
N ILE A 236 21.38 -4.76 -14.20
CA ILE A 236 20.15 -5.00 -13.43
C ILE A 236 20.45 -4.95 -11.94
N ALA A 237 21.45 -5.68 -11.44
CA ALA A 237 21.85 -5.68 -10.04
C ALA A 237 22.16 -4.26 -9.52
N SER A 238 22.95 -3.51 -10.29
CA SER A 238 23.33 -2.14 -9.93
C SER A 238 22.11 -1.20 -9.90
N SER A 239 21.21 -1.32 -10.89
CA SER A 239 20.02 -0.46 -11.00
C SER A 239 18.94 -0.70 -9.93
N ILE A 240 19.00 -1.84 -9.22
CA ILE A 240 18.07 -2.18 -8.13
C ILE A 240 18.72 -2.08 -6.74
N GLY A 241 19.95 -1.54 -6.64
CA GLY A 241 20.60 -1.27 -5.36
C GLY A 241 21.52 -2.38 -4.82
N TYR A 242 21.99 -3.30 -5.67
CA TYR A 242 23.03 -4.27 -5.31
C TYR A 242 24.34 -3.98 -6.04
N ALA A 243 25.38 -3.60 -5.29
CA ALA A 243 26.72 -3.39 -5.84
C ALA A 243 27.40 -4.71 -6.26
N ASP A 244 27.13 -5.81 -5.55
CA ASP A 244 27.68 -7.14 -5.84
C ASP A 244 26.66 -8.02 -6.59
N VAL A 245 26.99 -8.32 -7.86
CA VAL A 245 26.17 -9.18 -8.74
C VAL A 245 26.07 -10.63 -8.25
N TYR A 246 27.09 -11.14 -7.55
CA TYR A 246 27.09 -12.49 -7.01
C TYR A 246 26.19 -12.58 -5.78
N TYR A 247 26.21 -11.56 -4.91
CA TYR A 247 25.26 -11.44 -3.82
C TYR A 247 23.82 -11.37 -4.35
N PHE A 248 23.56 -10.50 -5.33
CA PHE A 248 22.25 -10.42 -6.00
C PHE A 248 21.81 -11.78 -6.56
N SER A 249 22.69 -12.48 -7.28
CA SER A 249 22.33 -13.76 -7.92
C SER A 249 21.99 -14.85 -6.89
N ARG A 250 22.71 -14.91 -5.76
CA ARG A 250 22.39 -15.82 -4.64
C ARG A 250 21.04 -15.49 -4.02
N LEU A 251 20.79 -14.20 -3.77
CA LEU A 251 19.55 -13.73 -3.18
C LEU A 251 18.37 -13.97 -4.12
N PHE A 252 18.51 -13.66 -5.40
CA PHE A 252 17.50 -13.97 -6.42
C PHE A 252 17.18 -15.46 -6.43
N LYS A 253 18.19 -16.33 -6.49
CA LYS A 253 17.98 -17.79 -6.46
C LYS A 253 17.31 -18.26 -5.17
N LYS A 254 17.64 -17.67 -4.01
CA LYS A 254 16.97 -17.96 -2.74
C LYS A 254 15.46 -17.66 -2.82
N HIS A 255 15.07 -16.54 -3.42
CA HIS A 255 13.67 -16.08 -3.47
C HIS A 255 12.87 -16.59 -4.69
N THR A 256 13.52 -17.02 -5.77
CA THR A 256 12.82 -17.45 -7.00
C THR A 256 13.03 -18.92 -7.34
N GLY A 257 13.97 -19.60 -6.66
CA GLY A 257 14.35 -20.99 -6.94
C GLY A 257 15.34 -21.15 -8.10
N CYS A 258 15.50 -20.16 -8.98
CA CYS A 258 16.39 -20.22 -10.15
C CYS A 258 17.31 -19.00 -10.25
N SER A 259 18.38 -19.08 -11.05
CA SER A 259 19.29 -17.93 -11.23
C SER A 259 18.64 -16.82 -12.09
N PRO A 260 19.07 -15.55 -11.99
CA PRO A 260 18.56 -14.48 -12.86
C PRO A 260 18.65 -14.80 -14.36
N LEU A 261 19.76 -15.43 -14.78
CA LEU A 261 19.98 -15.81 -16.17
C LEU A 261 19.00 -16.90 -16.60
N GLN A 262 18.85 -17.94 -15.77
CA GLN A 262 17.90 -19.02 -16.02
C GLN A 262 16.46 -18.50 -16.08
N PHE A 263 16.07 -17.64 -15.13
CA PHE A 263 14.75 -17.01 -15.14
C PHE A 263 14.48 -16.26 -16.45
N ARG A 264 15.46 -15.52 -16.98
CA ARG A 264 15.36 -14.85 -18.28
C ARG A 264 15.22 -15.86 -19.42
N GLU A 265 16.01 -16.92 -19.44
CA GLU A 265 15.97 -17.93 -20.50
C GLU A 265 14.64 -18.67 -20.55
N ASP A 266 14.12 -19.07 -19.38
CA ASP A 266 12.85 -19.77 -19.24
C ASP A 266 11.67 -18.90 -19.71
N ASN A 267 11.77 -17.58 -19.51
CA ASN A 267 10.73 -16.62 -19.88
C ASN A 267 11.03 -15.85 -21.18
N ARG A 268 12.09 -16.19 -21.92
CA ARG A 268 12.57 -15.42 -23.08
C ARG A 268 11.57 -15.32 -24.22
N ARG A 269 10.61 -16.26 -24.30
CA ARG A 269 9.52 -16.21 -25.28
C ARG A 269 8.49 -15.09 -24.97
N ALA A 270 8.48 -14.58 -23.74
CA ALA A 270 7.54 -13.61 -23.20
C ALA A 270 8.10 -12.18 -23.06
N VAL A 271 9.15 -11.80 -23.81
CA VAL A 271 9.58 -10.39 -23.87
C VAL A 271 8.44 -9.56 -24.53
N GLN A 272 7.61 -8.95 -23.68
CA GLN A 272 6.42 -8.19 -24.08
C GLN A 272 6.75 -6.82 -24.68
N ASN A 273 7.95 -6.28 -24.44
CA ASN A 273 8.36 -4.94 -24.86
C ASN A 273 9.51 -4.96 -25.88
N ASN A 274 9.45 -5.85 -26.87
CA ASN A 274 10.35 -5.76 -28.02
C ASN A 274 9.80 -4.67 -28.97
N PRO A 275 10.47 -3.51 -29.17
CA PRO A 275 10.02 -2.49 -30.11
C PRO A 275 9.97 -2.99 -31.57
N LEU A 276 10.58 -4.14 -31.88
CA LEU A 276 10.47 -4.84 -33.16
C LEU A 276 9.21 -5.70 -33.28
N ARG A 277 8.50 -5.99 -32.18
CA ARG A 277 7.11 -6.49 -32.18
C ARG A 277 6.17 -5.30 -32.36
N LEU A 278 6.17 -4.75 -33.57
CA LEU A 278 5.40 -3.60 -33.99
C LEU A 278 3.90 -3.71 -33.66
N LEU A 279 3.33 -2.62 -33.15
CA LEU A 279 1.89 -2.36 -33.12
C LEU A 279 1.28 -2.63 -34.51
N LYS A 280 0.21 -3.45 -34.56
CA LYS A 280 -0.56 -3.71 -35.79
C LYS A 280 -1.23 -2.47 -36.39
N SER A 281 -1.18 -1.33 -35.68
CA SER A 281 -1.82 -0.06 -36.05
C SER A 281 -0.82 1.04 -36.42
N SER A 282 0.37 0.70 -36.92
CA SER A 282 1.23 1.69 -37.57
C SER A 282 0.51 2.27 -38.79
N ILE A 283 0.37 3.60 -38.85
CA ILE A 283 -0.14 4.35 -40.02
C ILE A 283 0.75 4.11 -41.25
N VAL A 284 1.98 3.64 -41.05
CA VAL A 284 2.93 3.29 -42.10
C VAL A 284 2.90 1.79 -42.34
N THR A 285 2.60 1.39 -43.59
CA THR A 285 2.62 0.00 -44.05
C THR A 285 4.01 -0.62 -43.84
N PRO A 286 4.11 -1.84 -43.27
CA PRO A 286 5.41 -2.48 -43.08
C PRO A 286 5.99 -2.79 -44.46
N LYS A 287 7.05 -2.08 -44.87
CA LYS A 287 7.81 -2.44 -46.05
C LYS A 287 8.74 -3.58 -45.63
N LEU A 288 8.49 -4.79 -46.12
CA LEU A 288 9.40 -5.92 -45.95
C LEU A 288 10.73 -5.53 -46.59
N VAL A 289 11.74 -5.22 -45.78
CA VAL A 289 13.11 -5.11 -46.28
C VAL A 289 13.68 -6.52 -46.21
N SER A 290 13.86 -7.17 -47.35
CA SER A 290 14.70 -8.36 -47.41
C SER A 290 16.11 -7.92 -47.02
N HIS A 291 16.59 -8.38 -45.87
CA HIS A 291 18.01 -8.32 -45.57
C HIS A 291 18.73 -9.13 -46.65
N ASN A 292 19.41 -8.44 -47.56
CA ASN A 292 20.52 -9.03 -48.28
C ASN A 292 21.78 -8.59 -47.55
N GLU A 293 22.51 -9.57 -47.02
CA GLU A 293 23.87 -9.38 -46.52
C GLU A 293 24.76 -8.87 -47.66
N ASN A 294 25.68 -7.97 -47.31
CA ASN A 294 26.63 -7.26 -48.16
C ASN A 294 26.07 -6.11 -49.00
N GLU A 295 26.26 -4.88 -48.51
CA GLU A 295 27.22 -3.96 -49.14
C GLU A 295 27.53 -2.77 -48.22
N ILE A 296 28.78 -2.73 -47.74
CA ILE A 296 29.47 -1.51 -47.35
C ILE A 296 29.85 -0.82 -48.67
N CYS A 297 29.37 0.39 -48.96
CA CYS A 297 30.22 1.48 -49.47
C CYS A 297 29.46 2.80 -49.69
N TYR A 298 30.16 3.88 -49.30
CA TYR A 298 30.04 5.26 -49.70
C TYR A 298 29.23 5.58 -50.97
N GLN A 299 28.33 6.56 -50.86
CA GLN A 299 28.15 7.60 -51.89
C GLN A 299 27.46 8.83 -51.28
N CYS A 300 28.26 9.73 -50.69
CA CYS A 300 28.03 11.15 -50.91
C CYS A 300 28.57 11.47 -52.29
N ASN A 301 27.71 11.94 -53.19
CA ASN A 301 27.95 13.00 -54.19
C ASN A 301 26.98 12.85 -55.36
N GLY A 302 26.48 13.98 -55.85
CA GLY A 302 25.97 14.10 -57.21
C GLY A 302 24.52 14.52 -57.29
N GLU A 303 24.33 15.83 -57.32
CA GLU A 303 23.43 16.57 -58.21
C GLU A 303 22.54 15.74 -59.14
N GLY A 304 21.25 16.10 -59.15
CA GLY A 304 20.31 15.63 -60.16
C GLY A 304 18.91 16.14 -59.88
N ASP A 305 18.61 17.33 -60.39
CA ASP A 305 17.28 17.91 -60.49
C ASP A 305 16.21 16.86 -60.84
N THR A 306 15.03 16.95 -60.22
CA THR A 306 13.77 17.11 -60.97
C THR A 306 12.57 17.41 -60.07
N SER A 307 12.00 18.60 -60.31
CA SER A 307 10.56 18.90 -60.38
C SER A 307 9.73 18.96 -59.08
N MET A 308 9.69 20.15 -58.48
CA MET A 308 8.50 20.66 -57.78
C MET A 308 7.59 21.42 -58.77
N PHE A 309 6.41 20.88 -59.11
CA PHE A 309 5.18 21.63 -59.46
C PHE A 309 3.99 20.66 -59.34
N ARG A 310 3.20 20.75 -58.26
CA ARG A 310 1.87 21.41 -58.15
C ARG A 310 0.66 20.62 -58.69
N PHE A 311 -0.18 20.24 -57.72
CA PHE A 311 -1.65 20.15 -57.69
C PHE A 311 -2.40 19.30 -58.73
N SER A 312 -3.06 18.23 -58.25
CA SER A 312 -4.53 18.17 -58.27
C SER A 312 -5.05 17.09 -57.30
N ARG A 313 -5.91 17.49 -56.37
CA ARG A 313 -6.77 16.59 -55.59
C ARG A 313 -8.07 16.38 -56.37
N PRO A 314 -8.63 15.16 -56.35
CA PRO A 314 -10.08 15.04 -56.22
C PRO A 314 -10.42 13.92 -55.23
N ALA A 315 -10.61 14.25 -53.96
CA ALA A 315 -11.18 13.32 -52.97
C ALA A 315 -12.34 13.92 -52.16
N PHE A 316 -12.73 15.18 -52.44
CA PHE A 316 -13.87 15.83 -51.79
C PHE A 316 -15.21 15.60 -52.50
N GLY A 317 -15.21 15.23 -53.79
CA GLY A 317 -16.44 15.00 -54.56
C GLY A 317 -17.11 13.64 -54.32
N ALA A 318 -16.34 12.62 -53.95
CA ALA A 318 -16.87 11.26 -53.78
C ALA A 318 -17.58 11.04 -52.43
N MET A 319 -17.20 11.80 -51.39
CA MET A 319 -17.79 11.68 -50.05
C MET A 319 -19.14 12.40 -49.93
N LEU A 320 -19.34 13.49 -50.69
CA LEU A 320 -20.60 14.23 -50.71
C LEU A 320 -21.73 13.46 -51.43
N LEU A 321 -21.39 12.69 -52.49
CA LEU A 321 -22.34 11.89 -53.26
C LEU A 321 -22.87 10.66 -52.48
N LEU A 322 -22.07 10.09 -51.58
CA LEU A 322 -22.49 8.95 -50.75
C LEU A 322 -23.45 9.38 -49.63
N CYS A 323 -23.23 10.57 -49.04
CA CYS A 323 -24.08 11.13 -47.99
C CYS A 323 -25.44 11.62 -48.53
N THR A 324 -25.52 12.09 -49.77
CA THR A 324 -26.80 12.49 -50.39
C THR A 324 -27.68 11.31 -50.79
N ALA A 325 -27.12 10.12 -51.04
CA ALA A 325 -27.87 8.93 -51.43
C ALA A 325 -28.54 8.22 -50.24
N LEU A 326 -27.96 8.32 -49.04
CA LEU A 326 -28.48 7.67 -47.83
C LEU A 326 -29.64 8.45 -47.17
N LEU A 327 -29.73 9.76 -47.41
CA LEU A 327 -30.77 10.62 -46.83
C LEU A 327 -32.08 10.65 -47.64
N LEU A 328 -32.12 10.07 -48.85
CA LEU A 328 -33.31 10.09 -49.72
C LEU A 328 -34.22 8.86 -49.57
N ASN A 329 -33.90 7.89 -48.71
CA ASN A 329 -34.72 6.67 -48.54
C ASN A 329 -35.49 6.62 -47.20
N ALA A 330 -35.49 7.71 -46.44
CA ALA A 330 -36.17 7.83 -45.17
C ALA A 330 -37.04 9.09 -45.13
N CYS A 331 -38.00 9.21 -46.06
CA CYS A 331 -39.20 10.05 -45.96
C CYS A 331 -40.01 9.96 -47.26
N GLN A 332 -40.85 8.94 -47.45
CA GLN A 332 -42.15 9.13 -48.11
C GLN A 332 -43.13 8.00 -47.83
N THR A 333 -44.02 8.27 -46.88
CA THR A 333 -45.38 7.73 -46.78
C THR A 333 -46.22 8.29 -47.94
N GLY A 334 -46.98 7.41 -48.61
CA GLY A 334 -47.89 7.78 -49.70
C GLY A 334 -48.99 6.74 -49.88
N SER A 335 -50.17 7.10 -49.43
CA SER A 335 -51.45 6.39 -49.37
C SER A 335 -52.15 6.14 -50.71
N ASN A 336 -53.18 5.26 -50.64
CA ASN A 336 -54.31 5.01 -51.57
C ASN A 336 -54.04 4.09 -52.78
N THR A 337 -54.91 3.15 -53.20
CA THR A 337 -56.33 2.81 -52.90
C THR A 337 -56.62 1.46 -53.60
N GLY A 338 -57.55 0.64 -53.08
CA GLY A 338 -58.08 -0.50 -53.87
C GLY A 338 -58.78 -1.61 -53.09
N SER A 339 -60.03 -1.36 -52.67
CA SER A 339 -61.17 -2.30 -52.61
C SER A 339 -60.94 -3.79 -52.23
N ASN A 340 -61.50 -4.24 -51.10
CA ASN A 340 -62.80 -4.94 -51.08
C ASN A 340 -63.19 -5.43 -49.67
N THR A 341 -64.37 -5.00 -49.25
CA THR A 341 -65.43 -5.75 -48.53
C THR A 341 -65.08 -6.94 -47.61
N GLY A 342 -65.60 -6.87 -46.37
CA GLY A 342 -66.33 -7.99 -45.78
C GLY A 342 -65.73 -8.63 -44.52
N SER A 343 -66.35 -8.29 -43.38
CA SER A 343 -66.53 -9.10 -42.17
C SER A 343 -66.31 -10.62 -42.32
N ASN A 344 -65.61 -11.28 -41.39
CA ASN A 344 -66.15 -11.78 -40.12
C ASN A 344 -65.10 -12.62 -39.34
N THR A 345 -65.38 -12.73 -38.05
CA THR A 345 -64.79 -13.53 -36.96
C THR A 345 -64.42 -15.00 -37.28
N GLY A 346 -63.34 -15.50 -36.66
CA GLY A 346 -63.16 -16.94 -36.42
C GLY A 346 -61.71 -17.48 -36.29
N ALA A 347 -61.33 -17.80 -35.05
CA ALA A 347 -60.53 -18.95 -34.57
C ALA A 347 -59.16 -19.36 -35.19
N ALA A 348 -58.16 -19.35 -34.29
CA ALA A 348 -57.22 -20.43 -33.93
C ALA A 348 -56.53 -21.29 -35.02
N GLU A 349 -55.19 -21.24 -35.06
CA GLU A 349 -54.27 -22.32 -34.62
C GLU A 349 -52.87 -22.11 -35.22
N SER A 350 -51.83 -22.07 -34.36
CA SER A 350 -50.46 -22.48 -34.72
C SER A 350 -49.61 -22.70 -33.47
N GLN A 351 -49.26 -23.96 -33.21
CA GLN A 351 -48.02 -24.38 -32.53
C GLN A 351 -46.99 -24.77 -33.61
N PRO A 352 -45.70 -24.96 -33.29
CA PRO A 352 -44.89 -24.26 -32.29
C PRO A 352 -43.54 -23.78 -32.89
N ALA A 353 -42.97 -22.71 -32.32
CA ALA A 353 -41.63 -22.22 -32.64
C ALA A 353 -40.56 -22.91 -31.79
N SER A 354 -39.45 -23.28 -32.43
CA SER A 354 -38.28 -23.91 -31.83
C SER A 354 -37.48 -22.93 -30.96
N ALA A 355 -37.07 -23.44 -29.80
CA ALA A 355 -36.23 -22.78 -28.81
C ALA A 355 -34.86 -22.36 -29.36
N GLY A 356 -34.54 -21.08 -29.22
CA GLY A 356 -33.17 -20.56 -29.15
C GLY A 356 -32.89 -20.18 -27.71
N VAL A 357 -32.00 -20.92 -27.05
CA VAL A 357 -31.51 -20.60 -25.71
C VAL A 357 -30.48 -19.48 -25.85
N ALA A 358 -30.86 -18.26 -25.48
CA ALA A 358 -29.93 -17.21 -25.13
C ALA A 358 -29.62 -17.35 -23.64
N THR A 359 -28.37 -17.62 -23.29
CA THR A 359 -27.90 -17.60 -21.90
C THR A 359 -27.64 -16.14 -21.53
N GLU A 360 -28.61 -15.51 -20.87
CA GLU A 360 -28.43 -14.23 -20.19
C GLU A 360 -27.51 -14.45 -18.97
N SER A 361 -26.36 -13.79 -18.98
CA SER A 361 -25.54 -13.61 -17.77
C SER A 361 -26.29 -12.64 -16.86
N ALA A 362 -26.87 -13.14 -15.77
CA ALA A 362 -27.56 -12.32 -14.79
C ALA A 362 -26.58 -11.27 -14.22
N ALA A 363 -26.92 -9.99 -14.36
CA ALA A 363 -26.18 -8.91 -13.70
C ALA A 363 -26.24 -9.13 -12.19
N ALA A 364 -25.07 -9.27 -11.55
CA ALA A 364 -24.99 -9.40 -10.10
C ALA A 364 -25.53 -8.13 -9.44
N GLU A 365 -26.40 -8.28 -8.44
CA GLU A 365 -26.90 -7.18 -7.63
C GLU A 365 -25.72 -6.54 -6.87
N THR A 366 -25.63 -5.21 -6.90
CA THR A 366 -24.54 -4.43 -6.29
C THR A 366 -25.07 -3.52 -5.18
N ARG A 367 -24.18 -3.13 -4.26
CA ARG A 367 -24.45 -2.16 -3.19
C ARG A 367 -23.25 -1.25 -2.98
N ILE A 368 -23.48 -0.03 -2.49
CA ILE A 368 -22.41 0.87 -2.07
C ILE A 368 -21.90 0.44 -0.69
N TYR A 369 -20.59 0.40 -0.53
CA TYR A 369 -19.91 0.14 0.74
C TYR A 369 -18.89 1.24 1.03
N GLU A 370 -18.93 1.77 2.25
CA GLU A 370 -17.99 2.78 2.74
C GLU A 370 -16.79 2.11 3.42
N HIS A 371 -15.58 2.52 3.05
CA HIS A 371 -14.33 1.99 3.57
C HIS A 371 -13.24 3.06 3.63
N LEU A 372 -12.02 2.71 4.04
CA LEU A 372 -10.95 3.69 4.31
C LEU A 372 -10.54 4.55 3.11
N LYS A 373 -10.81 4.11 1.86
CA LYS A 373 -10.52 4.90 0.65
C LYS A 373 -11.78 5.56 0.04
N GLY A 374 -12.91 5.54 0.74
CA GLY A 374 -14.17 6.18 0.35
C GLY A 374 -15.28 5.17 0.08
N GLU A 375 -16.16 5.50 -0.86
CA GLU A 375 -17.28 4.64 -1.25
C GLU A 375 -16.91 3.78 -2.47
N THR A 376 -17.33 2.52 -2.48
CA THR A 376 -17.14 1.62 -3.64
C THR A 376 -18.38 0.76 -3.84
N GLU A 377 -18.78 0.62 -5.10
CA GLU A 377 -19.86 -0.28 -5.50
C GLU A 377 -19.34 -1.72 -5.55
N ILE A 378 -19.90 -2.60 -4.72
CA ILE A 378 -19.47 -4.00 -4.56
C ILE A 378 -20.62 -4.96 -4.85
N PRO A 379 -20.36 -6.20 -5.30
CA PRO A 379 -21.38 -7.22 -5.41
C PRO A 379 -22.01 -7.53 -4.05
N VAL A 380 -23.34 -7.72 -3.98
CA VAL A 380 -24.03 -8.14 -2.75
C VAL A 380 -23.60 -9.55 -2.31
N LYS A 381 -23.22 -10.40 -3.28
CA LYS A 381 -22.73 -11.77 -3.05
C LYS A 381 -21.52 -12.07 -3.93
N PRO A 382 -20.33 -11.59 -3.56
CA PRO A 382 -19.12 -11.83 -4.32
C PRO A 382 -18.80 -13.33 -4.38
N GLN A 383 -18.33 -13.79 -5.53
CA GLN A 383 -18.04 -15.21 -5.84
C GLN A 383 -16.54 -15.47 -6.01
N ARG A 384 -15.76 -14.47 -6.43
CA ARG A 384 -14.33 -14.58 -6.75
C ARG A 384 -13.55 -13.54 -5.96
N VAL A 385 -13.43 -13.79 -4.66
CA VAL A 385 -12.77 -12.86 -3.73
C VAL A 385 -11.26 -13.09 -3.73
N VAL A 386 -10.48 -12.02 -3.80
CA VAL A 386 -9.03 -12.03 -3.48
C VAL A 386 -8.84 -11.33 -2.13
N SER A 387 -8.11 -11.98 -1.21
CA SER A 387 -7.85 -11.45 0.13
C SER A 387 -6.35 -11.26 0.36
N LEU A 388 -5.92 -10.01 0.58
CA LEU A 388 -4.50 -9.72 0.77
C LEU A 388 -4.02 -10.00 2.20
N TYR A 389 -4.93 -10.09 3.16
CA TYR A 389 -4.60 -10.31 4.58
C TYR A 389 -5.62 -11.19 5.32
N HIS A 390 -6.91 -10.94 5.11
CA HIS A 390 -7.99 -11.53 5.91
C HIS A 390 -8.43 -12.91 5.38
N LEU A 391 -7.53 -13.89 5.37
CA LEU A 391 -7.90 -15.23 4.90
C LEU A 391 -8.71 -15.99 5.96
N GLY A 392 -8.30 -15.90 7.24
CA GLY A 392 -8.93 -16.64 8.33
C GLY A 392 -10.38 -16.22 8.56
N GLU A 393 -10.66 -14.92 8.47
CA GLU A 393 -12.01 -14.36 8.60
C GLU A 393 -12.95 -14.85 7.49
N LEU A 394 -12.50 -14.80 6.24
CA LEU A 394 -13.25 -15.31 5.09
C LEU A 394 -13.54 -16.80 5.24
N MET A 395 -12.53 -17.59 5.60
CA MET A 395 -12.67 -19.04 5.74
C MET A 395 -13.57 -19.43 6.92
N ALA A 396 -13.55 -18.67 8.02
CA ALA A 396 -14.42 -18.90 9.18
C ALA A 396 -15.92 -18.81 8.83
N ILE A 397 -16.29 -17.96 7.88
CA ILE A 397 -17.67 -17.82 7.37
C ILE A 397 -17.92 -18.61 6.07
N GLY A 398 -17.03 -19.54 5.74
CA GLY A 398 -17.19 -20.48 4.62
C GLY A 398 -16.91 -19.89 3.24
N VAL A 399 -16.18 -18.78 3.15
CA VAL A 399 -15.74 -18.18 1.89
C VAL A 399 -14.29 -18.59 1.60
N LYS A 400 -14.07 -19.27 0.49
CA LYS A 400 -12.73 -19.65 0.02
C LYS A 400 -12.29 -18.68 -1.08
N PRO A 401 -11.32 -17.78 -0.84
CA PRO A 401 -10.88 -16.84 -1.84
C PRO A 401 -10.11 -17.53 -2.97
N VAL A 402 -10.06 -16.90 -4.14
CA VAL A 402 -9.31 -17.39 -5.31
C VAL A 402 -7.82 -17.05 -5.24
N GLY A 403 -7.44 -16.09 -4.40
CA GLY A 403 -6.05 -15.72 -4.18
C GLY A 403 -5.80 -15.11 -2.80
N ALA A 404 -4.62 -15.37 -2.25
CA ALA A 404 -4.15 -14.84 -0.97
C ALA A 404 -2.63 -14.64 -0.97
N THR A 405 -2.13 -13.82 -0.03
CA THR A 405 -0.69 -13.52 0.08
C THR A 405 0.09 -14.67 0.70
N THR A 406 1.37 -14.80 0.31
CA THR A 406 2.28 -15.86 0.78
C THR A 406 2.32 -15.97 2.30
N TYR A 407 2.34 -14.83 3.00
CA TYR A 407 2.41 -14.78 4.46
C TYR A 407 1.22 -15.48 5.10
N ILE A 408 0.01 -15.17 4.62
CA ILE A 408 -1.21 -15.72 5.21
C ILE A 408 -1.39 -17.19 4.82
N LEU A 409 -1.01 -17.57 3.59
CA LEU A 409 -1.00 -18.96 3.15
C LEU A 409 -0.01 -19.84 3.93
N SER A 410 1.01 -19.24 4.55
CA SER A 410 1.99 -19.95 5.38
C SER A 410 1.47 -20.25 6.80
N ASN A 411 0.28 -19.77 7.19
CA ASN A 411 -0.31 -20.06 8.49
C ASN A 411 -0.63 -21.57 8.61
N PRO A 412 0.04 -22.31 9.51
CA PRO A 412 -0.18 -23.75 9.66
C PRO A 412 -1.56 -24.10 10.24
N LEU A 413 -2.27 -23.13 10.83
CA LEU A 413 -3.58 -23.33 11.46
C LEU A 413 -4.74 -23.24 10.47
N LEU A 414 -4.49 -22.74 9.25
CA LEU A 414 -5.53 -22.72 8.22
C LEU A 414 -5.75 -24.14 7.66
N SER A 415 -7.00 -24.58 7.69
CA SER A 415 -7.43 -25.78 6.99
C SER A 415 -7.34 -25.60 5.47
N ASP A 416 -7.39 -26.71 4.72
CA ASP A 416 -7.50 -26.80 3.25
C ASP A 416 -7.37 -25.48 2.43
N THR A 417 -6.13 -25.06 2.18
CA THR A 417 -5.79 -23.94 1.29
C THR A 417 -5.72 -24.34 -0.18
N SER A 418 -6.13 -25.57 -0.55
CA SER A 418 -6.05 -26.04 -1.92
C SER A 418 -6.88 -25.18 -2.88
N GLY A 419 -6.31 -24.78 -4.02
CA GLY A 419 -7.01 -23.93 -4.99
C GLY A 419 -7.07 -22.44 -4.63
N ILE A 420 -6.38 -22.00 -3.56
CA ILE A 420 -6.09 -20.59 -3.32
C ILE A 420 -4.71 -20.28 -3.93
N GLU A 421 -4.65 -19.37 -4.89
CA GLU A 421 -3.41 -19.02 -5.58
C GLU A 421 -2.57 -18.03 -4.76
N ASP A 422 -1.25 -18.24 -4.73
CA ASP A 422 -0.31 -17.34 -4.06
C ASP A 422 0.02 -16.12 -4.94
N ILE A 423 -0.51 -14.96 -4.51
CA ILE A 423 -0.32 -13.67 -5.19
C ILE A 423 1.02 -13.00 -4.85
N GLY A 424 1.79 -13.54 -3.89
CA GLY A 424 3.17 -13.12 -3.59
C GLY A 424 3.33 -12.02 -2.53
N ILE A 425 4.60 -11.66 -2.27
CA ILE A 425 5.03 -10.54 -1.42
C ILE A 425 6.11 -9.72 -2.18
N PRO A 426 5.87 -8.42 -2.45
CA PRO A 426 4.56 -7.77 -2.41
C PRO A 426 3.55 -8.47 -3.36
N PRO A 427 2.23 -8.26 -3.18
CA PRO A 427 1.23 -8.84 -4.09
C PRO A 427 1.44 -8.37 -5.53
N ASP A 428 1.39 -9.31 -6.47
CA ASP A 428 1.60 -9.08 -7.90
C ASP A 428 0.28 -8.72 -8.60
N PRO A 429 0.12 -7.50 -9.14
CA PRO A 429 -1.13 -7.08 -9.78
C PRO A 429 -1.45 -7.89 -11.05
N GLU A 430 -0.46 -8.39 -11.79
CA GLU A 430 -0.70 -9.19 -13.00
C GLU A 430 -1.28 -10.57 -12.61
N LYS A 431 -0.77 -11.16 -11.51
CA LYS A 431 -1.36 -12.38 -10.95
C LYS A 431 -2.79 -12.15 -10.48
N ILE A 432 -3.03 -11.08 -9.71
CA ILE A 432 -4.39 -10.76 -9.21
C ILE A 432 -5.36 -10.59 -10.38
N LEU A 433 -4.97 -9.87 -11.44
CA LEU A 433 -5.79 -9.70 -12.65
C LEU A 433 -6.11 -11.03 -13.33
N SER A 434 -5.14 -11.95 -13.40
CA SER A 434 -5.34 -13.28 -14.02
C SER A 434 -6.33 -14.17 -13.27
N LEU A 435 -6.62 -13.85 -12.00
CA LEU A 435 -7.62 -14.55 -11.19
C LEU A 435 -9.04 -14.05 -11.45
N GLU A 436 -9.24 -13.00 -12.26
CA GLU A 436 -10.55 -12.43 -12.59
C GLU A 436 -11.44 -12.25 -11.34
N PRO A 437 -11.00 -11.50 -10.31
CA PRO A 437 -11.77 -11.31 -9.09
C PRO A 437 -12.99 -10.42 -9.33
N ASP A 438 -14.06 -10.64 -8.56
CA ASP A 438 -15.22 -9.74 -8.49
C ASP A 438 -15.22 -8.87 -7.22
N LEU A 439 -14.30 -9.13 -6.30
CA LEU A 439 -14.02 -8.32 -5.12
C LEU A 439 -12.58 -8.53 -4.64
N ILE A 440 -11.89 -7.44 -4.29
CA ILE A 440 -10.60 -7.46 -3.60
C ILE A 440 -10.78 -6.87 -2.20
N VAL A 441 -10.32 -7.57 -1.17
CA VAL A 441 -10.31 -7.04 0.20
C VAL A 441 -8.90 -7.02 0.77
N THR A 442 -8.54 -5.89 1.37
CA THR A 442 -7.18 -5.62 1.84
C THR A 442 -7.17 -4.63 3.01
N THR A 443 -5.99 -4.36 3.54
CA THR A 443 -5.72 -3.33 4.55
C THR A 443 -4.91 -2.21 3.92
N ALA A 444 -4.86 -1.04 4.56
CA ALA A 444 -4.10 0.10 4.01
C ALA A 444 -2.62 -0.26 3.71
N PRO A 445 -1.86 -0.93 4.59
CA PRO A 445 -0.49 -1.36 4.29
C PRO A 445 -0.40 -2.26 3.05
N PHE A 446 -1.27 -3.27 2.93
CA PHE A 446 -1.22 -4.19 1.80
C PHE A 446 -1.70 -3.56 0.49
N ALA A 447 -2.67 -2.65 0.53
CA ALA A 447 -3.09 -1.88 -0.64
C ALA A 447 -1.93 -1.07 -1.23
N GLU A 448 -1.15 -0.43 -0.35
CA GLU A 448 -0.02 0.40 -0.73
C GLU A 448 1.23 -0.43 -1.08
N ALA A 449 1.32 -1.66 -0.56
CA ALA A 449 2.40 -2.60 -0.90
C ALA A 449 2.37 -3.06 -2.37
N VAL A 450 1.21 -3.00 -3.04
CA VAL A 450 1.04 -3.36 -4.45
C VAL A 450 1.67 -2.30 -5.34
N GLU A 451 2.31 -2.72 -6.45
CA GLU A 451 2.82 -1.78 -7.43
C GLU A 451 1.67 -0.96 -8.05
N GLY A 452 1.73 0.36 -7.89
CA GLY A 452 0.64 1.28 -8.29
C GLY A 452 -0.43 1.48 -7.22
N GLY A 453 -0.25 0.90 -6.03
CA GLY A 453 -1.06 1.16 -4.84
C GLY A 453 -2.52 0.72 -4.95
N TYR A 454 -3.37 1.40 -4.19
CA TYR A 454 -4.82 1.19 -4.20
C TYR A 454 -5.42 1.40 -5.60
N GLU A 455 -4.96 2.42 -6.33
CA GLU A 455 -5.46 2.76 -7.64
C GLU A 455 -5.28 1.61 -8.64
N ALA A 456 -4.16 0.89 -8.59
CA ALA A 456 -3.93 -0.28 -9.42
C ALA A 456 -4.91 -1.43 -9.11
N LEU A 457 -5.18 -1.70 -7.83
CA LEU A 457 -6.14 -2.72 -7.41
C LEU A 457 -7.57 -2.37 -7.87
N SER A 458 -7.97 -1.11 -7.72
CA SER A 458 -9.29 -0.62 -8.15
C SER A 458 -9.51 -0.68 -9.66
N GLN A 459 -8.46 -0.76 -10.48
CA GLN A 459 -8.59 -1.03 -11.93
C GLN A 459 -8.80 -2.52 -12.23
N ILE A 460 -8.51 -3.43 -11.29
CA ILE A 460 -8.68 -4.87 -11.47
C ILE A 460 -10.11 -5.29 -11.09
N ALA A 461 -10.57 -4.89 -9.90
CA ALA A 461 -11.91 -5.20 -9.39
C ALA A 461 -12.31 -4.21 -8.28
N PRO A 462 -13.61 -4.13 -7.90
CA PRO A 462 -14.02 -3.40 -6.70
C PRO A 462 -13.14 -3.75 -5.51
N THR A 463 -12.50 -2.74 -4.91
CA THR A 463 -11.48 -2.93 -3.87
C THR A 463 -11.88 -2.22 -2.59
N ILE A 464 -11.97 -2.99 -1.49
CA ILE A 464 -12.29 -2.50 -0.15
C ILE A 464 -11.02 -2.48 0.70
N VAL A 465 -10.73 -1.35 1.33
CA VAL A 465 -9.64 -1.20 2.30
C VAL A 465 -10.23 -1.10 3.71
N VAL A 466 -10.07 -2.15 4.51
CA VAL A 466 -10.66 -2.24 5.84
C VAL A 466 -9.69 -1.82 6.96
N GLU A 467 -10.25 -1.29 8.04
CA GLU A 467 -9.55 -1.12 9.31
C GLU A 467 -9.72 -2.40 10.15
N GLN A 468 -8.62 -2.90 10.73
CA GLN A 468 -8.67 -4.09 11.56
C GLN A 468 -9.13 -3.74 12.97
N HIS A 469 -10.14 -4.45 13.48
CA HIS A 469 -10.57 -4.26 14.86
C HIS A 469 -9.63 -4.92 15.87
N ASN A 470 -8.76 -5.84 15.39
CA ASN A 470 -7.97 -6.75 16.22
C ASN A 470 -8.85 -7.54 17.21
N ASP A 471 -10.05 -7.90 16.76
CA ASP A 471 -11.04 -8.62 17.54
C ASP A 471 -11.80 -9.57 16.61
N PRO A 472 -11.47 -10.88 16.61
CA PRO A 472 -12.10 -11.89 15.76
C PRO A 472 -13.62 -11.78 15.63
N ILE A 473 -14.32 -11.46 16.71
CA ILE A 473 -15.78 -11.36 16.72
C ILE A 473 -16.24 -10.21 15.83
N LYS A 474 -15.60 -9.04 15.97
CA LYS A 474 -15.94 -7.85 15.17
C LYS A 474 -15.48 -7.99 13.73
N ASP A 475 -14.31 -8.59 13.52
CA ASP A 475 -13.77 -8.81 12.18
C ASP A 475 -14.66 -9.81 11.40
N VAL A 476 -15.16 -10.88 12.03
CA VAL A 476 -16.14 -11.79 11.42
C VAL A 476 -17.47 -11.11 11.10
N GLU A 477 -17.96 -10.21 11.96
CA GLU A 477 -19.17 -9.42 11.67
C GLU A 477 -18.98 -8.51 10.45
N MET A 478 -17.84 -7.80 10.40
CA MET A 478 -17.49 -6.93 9.28
C MET A 478 -17.45 -7.72 7.96
N PHE A 479 -16.76 -8.87 7.94
CA PHE A 479 -16.69 -9.71 6.74
C PHE A 479 -18.01 -10.41 6.42
N GLY A 480 -18.82 -10.72 7.43
CA GLY A 480 -20.20 -11.16 7.26
C GLY A 480 -21.04 -10.14 6.50
N ASP A 481 -20.89 -8.84 6.79
CA ASP A 481 -21.57 -7.81 6.01
C ASP A 481 -20.99 -7.70 4.59
N ILE A 482 -19.68 -7.52 4.45
CA ILE A 482 -19.00 -7.31 3.16
C ILE A 482 -19.37 -8.40 2.15
N LEU A 483 -19.43 -9.66 2.59
CA LEU A 483 -19.59 -10.83 1.71
C LEU A 483 -21.05 -11.31 1.59
N GLY A 484 -22.01 -10.65 2.25
CA GLY A 484 -23.41 -11.08 2.27
C GLY A 484 -23.62 -12.40 3.02
N LYS A 485 -22.88 -12.57 4.12
CA LYS A 485 -22.73 -13.77 4.95
C LYS A 485 -23.04 -13.49 6.44
N GLN A 486 -23.97 -12.58 6.71
CA GLN A 486 -24.30 -12.14 8.07
C GLN A 486 -24.80 -13.29 8.96
N GLU A 487 -25.56 -14.24 8.40
CA GLU A 487 -26.06 -15.40 9.15
C GLU A 487 -24.95 -16.41 9.49
N GLU A 488 -23.96 -16.59 8.60
CA GLU A 488 -22.76 -17.38 8.86
C GLU A 488 -21.90 -16.74 9.96
N ALA A 489 -21.67 -15.42 9.86
CA ALA A 489 -20.92 -14.66 10.85
C ALA A 489 -21.57 -14.74 12.24
N LYS A 490 -22.89 -14.54 12.30
CA LYS A 490 -23.67 -14.68 13.54
C LYS A 490 -23.55 -16.08 14.15
N ARG A 491 -23.69 -17.12 13.32
CA ARG A 491 -23.54 -18.52 13.78
C ARG A 491 -22.15 -18.80 14.34
N TRP A 492 -21.10 -18.29 13.69
CA TRP A 492 -19.74 -18.44 14.19
C TRP A 492 -19.57 -17.72 15.53
N ASN A 493 -20.03 -16.47 15.65
CA ASN A 493 -19.98 -15.70 16.91
C ASN A 493 -20.71 -16.39 18.07
N GLU A 494 -21.92 -16.92 17.83
CA GLU A 494 -22.70 -17.65 18.83
C GLU A 494 -22.01 -18.95 19.27
N ALA A 495 -21.43 -19.70 18.32
CA ALA A 495 -20.68 -20.91 18.61
C ALA A 495 -19.41 -20.60 19.42
N PHE A 496 -18.68 -19.56 19.03
CA PHE A 496 -17.46 -19.13 19.71
C PHE A 496 -17.76 -18.64 21.14
N ALA A 497 -18.82 -17.84 21.33
CA ALA A 497 -19.26 -17.40 22.65
C ALA A 497 -19.65 -18.58 23.56
N THR A 498 -20.37 -19.58 23.02
CA THR A 498 -20.72 -20.81 23.75
C THR A 498 -19.45 -21.55 24.17
N LYS A 499 -18.50 -21.73 23.25
CA LYS A 499 -17.22 -22.38 23.52
C LYS A 499 -16.42 -21.66 24.61
N ILE A 500 -16.37 -20.33 24.60
CA ILE A 500 -15.73 -19.54 25.66
C ILE A 500 -16.40 -19.78 27.01
N ALA A 501 -17.73 -19.81 27.07
CA ALA A 501 -18.47 -20.05 28.30
C ALA A 501 -18.17 -21.44 28.88
N ASP A 502 -18.24 -22.48 28.05
CA ASP A 502 -17.90 -23.86 28.43
C ASP A 502 -16.46 -23.96 28.95
N TYR A 503 -15.54 -23.24 28.30
CA TYR A 503 -14.13 -23.28 28.68
C TYR A 503 -13.83 -22.50 29.96
N LYS A 504 -14.54 -21.40 30.24
CA LYS A 504 -14.49 -20.72 31.54
C LYS A 504 -14.90 -21.66 32.67
N GLU A 505 -15.98 -22.42 32.49
CA GLU A 505 -16.41 -23.41 33.48
C GLU A 505 -15.37 -24.53 33.64
N LYS A 506 -14.79 -25.00 32.53
CA LYS A 506 -13.76 -26.06 32.55
C LYS A 506 -12.48 -25.64 33.29
N ILE A 507 -12.03 -24.39 33.14
CA ILE A 507 -10.78 -23.91 33.77
C ILE A 507 -10.97 -23.40 35.19
N ALA A 508 -12.19 -23.01 35.59
CA ALA A 508 -12.45 -22.40 36.91
C ALA A 508 -11.90 -23.20 38.11
N PRO A 509 -11.95 -24.55 38.15
CA PRO A 509 -11.39 -25.33 39.26
C PRO A 509 -9.85 -25.26 39.36
N PHE A 510 -9.16 -24.86 38.30
CA PHE A 510 -7.70 -24.88 38.19
C PHE A 510 -7.06 -23.50 38.43
N ILE A 511 -7.87 -22.45 38.60
CA ILE A 511 -7.43 -21.06 38.66
C ILE A 511 -7.92 -20.40 39.94
N GLY A 512 -6.99 -19.89 40.75
CA GLY A 512 -7.33 -19.07 41.91
C GLY A 512 -7.93 -17.71 41.51
N ALA A 513 -8.86 -17.19 42.33
CA ALA A 513 -9.62 -15.98 42.02
C ALA A 513 -8.78 -14.72 41.76
N ASP A 514 -7.58 -14.65 42.33
CA ASP A 514 -6.64 -13.52 42.20
C ASP A 514 -5.34 -13.90 41.51
N GLU A 515 -5.27 -15.07 40.86
CA GLU A 515 -4.08 -15.44 40.09
C GLU A 515 -3.91 -14.53 38.88
N THR A 516 -2.66 -14.11 38.67
CA THR A 516 -2.24 -13.24 37.58
C THR A 516 -1.51 -14.01 36.49
N PHE A 517 -1.69 -13.57 35.25
CA PHE A 517 -1.19 -14.23 34.06
C PHE A 517 -0.27 -13.29 33.27
N SER A 518 0.72 -13.88 32.59
CA SER A 518 1.69 -13.15 31.80
C SER A 518 2.07 -13.95 30.56
N ILE A 519 2.39 -13.25 29.47
CA ILE A 519 2.87 -13.84 28.22
C ILE A 519 4.24 -13.23 27.91
N LEU A 520 5.28 -14.05 27.91
CA LEU A 520 6.66 -13.65 27.63
C LEU A 520 7.15 -14.34 26.36
N ASN A 521 7.88 -13.63 25.51
CA ASN A 521 8.55 -14.18 24.35
C ASN A 521 10.04 -13.85 24.37
N VAL A 522 10.89 -14.87 24.25
CA VAL A 522 12.34 -14.73 24.19
C VAL A 522 12.79 -14.92 22.74
N ARG A 523 13.49 -13.92 22.21
CA ARG A 523 14.06 -13.90 20.85
C ARG A 523 15.59 -13.83 20.91
N PRO A 524 16.32 -14.07 19.81
CA PRO A 524 17.79 -14.03 19.80
C PRO A 524 18.39 -12.70 20.26
N ASP A 525 17.66 -11.61 20.06
CA ASP A 525 18.13 -10.23 20.24
C ASP A 525 17.32 -9.42 21.27
N ALA A 526 16.18 -9.94 21.75
CA ALA A 526 15.26 -9.17 22.61
C ALA A 526 14.29 -10.06 23.40
N VAL A 527 13.68 -9.49 24.44
CA VAL A 527 12.64 -10.12 25.25
C VAL A 527 11.37 -9.28 25.21
N PHE A 528 10.24 -9.93 24.93
CA PHE A 528 8.95 -9.29 24.79
C PHE A 528 7.94 -9.74 25.84
N ILE A 529 7.06 -8.82 26.25
CA ILE A 529 5.88 -9.06 27.07
C ILE A 529 4.63 -8.61 26.31
N TYR A 530 3.52 -9.36 26.44
CA TYR A 530 2.30 -9.12 25.67
C TYR A 530 1.09 -8.74 26.53
N GLY A 531 0.27 -7.85 25.97
CA GLY A 531 -1.01 -7.35 26.50
C GLY A 531 -2.21 -8.15 25.99
N ASP A 532 -3.33 -7.48 25.70
CA ASP A 532 -4.65 -8.08 25.47
C ASP A 532 -5.07 -8.23 24.00
N THR A 533 -4.10 -8.20 23.09
CA THR A 533 -4.34 -8.26 21.65
C THR A 533 -3.77 -9.54 21.02
N ASN A 534 -2.44 -9.65 20.90
CA ASN A 534 -1.77 -10.72 20.15
C ASN A 534 -1.14 -11.78 21.07
N MET A 535 -0.55 -12.85 20.51
CA MET A 535 0.11 -13.93 21.27
C MET A 535 -0.81 -14.65 22.27
N GLY A 536 -2.12 -14.69 21.99
CA GLY A 536 -3.14 -15.22 22.90
C GLY A 536 -3.57 -14.25 24.00
N GLY A 537 -3.10 -13.00 23.97
CA GLY A 537 -3.50 -11.95 24.90
C GLY A 537 -5.00 -11.65 24.90
N ASN A 538 -5.60 -11.57 23.71
CA ASN A 538 -7.05 -11.46 23.53
C ASN A 538 -7.80 -12.63 24.21
N ILE A 539 -7.27 -13.84 24.11
CA ILE A 539 -7.85 -15.03 24.72
C ILE A 539 -7.76 -14.96 26.24
N LEU A 540 -6.56 -14.74 26.79
CA LEU A 540 -6.37 -14.74 28.24
C LEU A 540 -7.17 -13.61 28.90
N TYR A 541 -6.98 -12.37 28.44
CA TYR A 541 -7.46 -11.20 29.19
C TYR A 541 -8.87 -10.77 28.77
N ARG A 542 -9.25 -10.86 27.48
CA ARG A 542 -10.57 -10.42 27.01
C ARG A 542 -11.60 -11.53 27.03
N TYR A 543 -11.29 -12.68 26.42
CA TYR A 543 -12.27 -13.75 26.27
C TYR A 543 -12.44 -14.58 27.54
N LEU A 544 -11.35 -15.12 28.10
CA LEU A 544 -11.38 -15.90 29.34
C LEU A 544 -11.48 -15.01 30.59
N GLY A 545 -11.15 -13.72 30.50
CA GLY A 545 -11.27 -12.77 31.61
C GLY A 545 -10.23 -12.99 32.72
N LEU A 546 -9.08 -13.57 32.39
CA LEU A 546 -7.98 -13.80 33.32
C LEU A 546 -7.27 -12.47 33.62
N LYS A 547 -6.72 -12.34 34.83
CA LYS A 547 -6.14 -11.07 35.29
C LYS A 547 -4.69 -10.93 34.82
N PRO A 548 -4.30 -9.84 34.12
CA PRO A 548 -2.89 -9.48 33.96
C PRO A 548 -2.31 -8.97 35.29
N THR A 549 -0.98 -8.87 35.39
CA THR A 549 -0.34 -8.12 36.49
C THR A 549 -0.62 -6.62 36.36
N GLU A 550 -0.56 -5.87 37.46
CA GLU A 550 -0.73 -4.40 37.41
C GLU A 550 0.31 -3.73 36.51
N LYS A 551 1.53 -4.29 36.43
CA LYS A 551 2.57 -3.78 35.54
C LYS A 551 2.23 -4.01 34.07
N ILE A 552 1.74 -5.20 33.70
CA ILE A 552 1.25 -5.46 32.33
C ILE A 552 0.08 -4.55 31.99
N LYS A 553 -0.88 -4.39 32.92
CA LYS A 553 -2.04 -3.52 32.71
C LYS A 553 -1.64 -2.07 32.44
N ASN A 554 -0.72 -1.50 33.21
CA ASN A 554 -0.34 -0.10 33.09
C ASN A 554 0.66 0.15 31.96
N ASP A 555 1.70 -0.68 31.86
CA ASP A 555 2.84 -0.39 30.98
C ASP A 555 2.66 -0.98 29.57
N VAL A 556 1.86 -2.07 29.43
CA VAL A 556 1.69 -2.83 28.17
C VAL A 556 0.30 -2.62 27.56
N ILE A 557 -0.77 -2.85 28.33
CA ILE A 557 -2.15 -2.73 27.83
C ILE A 557 -2.54 -1.26 27.68
N ASN A 558 -2.30 -0.46 28.72
CA ASN A 558 -2.59 0.99 28.71
C ASN A 558 -1.37 1.85 28.32
N GLY A 559 -0.23 1.21 28.07
CA GLY A 559 1.03 1.87 27.75
C GLY A 559 1.59 1.41 26.41
N GLU A 560 2.85 1.73 26.17
CA GLU A 560 3.55 1.42 24.91
C GLU A 560 4.77 0.51 25.14
N THR A 561 4.80 -0.24 26.26
CA THR A 561 5.91 -1.15 26.60
C THR A 561 5.64 -2.55 26.08
N TRP A 562 6.58 -3.13 25.34
CA TRP A 562 6.43 -4.47 24.75
C TRP A 562 7.75 -5.22 24.75
N GLU A 563 8.84 -4.52 24.44
CA GLU A 563 10.20 -5.00 24.61
C GLU A 563 10.69 -4.55 26.00
N ILE A 564 11.26 -5.47 26.76
CA ILE A 564 11.71 -5.22 28.13
C ILE A 564 13.15 -5.66 28.32
N SER A 565 13.87 -4.91 29.15
CA SER A 565 15.21 -5.32 29.57
C SER A 565 15.13 -6.58 30.43
N THR A 566 16.16 -7.41 30.38
CA THR A 566 16.16 -8.68 31.11
C THR A 566 15.98 -8.49 32.62
N GLU A 567 16.49 -7.41 33.18
CA GLU A 567 16.49 -7.12 34.62
C GLU A 567 15.10 -6.89 35.20
N VAL A 568 14.15 -6.38 34.39
CA VAL A 568 12.79 -6.04 34.84
C VAL A 568 11.79 -7.17 34.64
N ILE A 569 12.20 -8.28 34.03
CA ILE A 569 11.35 -9.47 33.79
C ILE A 569 10.58 -9.92 35.04
N PRO A 570 11.19 -10.01 36.24
CA PRO A 570 10.47 -10.47 37.43
C PRO A 570 9.28 -9.59 37.83
N ASP A 571 9.28 -8.31 37.46
CA ASP A 571 8.20 -7.38 37.79
C ASP A 571 6.96 -7.56 36.90
N PHE A 572 7.15 -8.16 35.72
CA PHE A 572 6.06 -8.43 34.76
C PHE A 572 5.42 -9.80 34.97
N ILE A 573 6.19 -10.80 35.41
CA ILE A 573 5.72 -12.19 35.52
C ILE A 573 4.81 -12.37 36.74
N GLY A 574 3.55 -12.74 36.49
CA GLY A 574 2.56 -13.09 37.49
C GLY A 574 2.67 -14.52 38.02
N ASP A 575 1.56 -15.04 38.54
CA ASP A 575 1.45 -16.40 39.10
C ASP A 575 1.53 -17.51 38.05
N ARG A 576 1.21 -17.17 36.79
CA ARG A 576 1.23 -18.07 35.64
C ARG A 576 1.90 -17.41 34.44
N LEU A 577 2.80 -18.14 33.80
CA LEU A 577 3.57 -17.64 32.65
C LEU A 577 3.34 -18.50 31.42
N PHE A 578 2.89 -17.89 30.33
CA PHE A 578 2.97 -18.45 28.99
C PHE A 578 4.28 -17.98 28.34
N LEU A 579 5.13 -18.91 27.93
CA LEU A 579 6.49 -18.65 27.45
C LEU A 579 6.65 -19.14 26.01
N ALA A 580 6.94 -18.21 25.09
CA ALA A 580 7.35 -18.52 23.73
C ALA A 580 8.87 -18.31 23.57
N VAL A 581 9.58 -19.25 22.95
CA VAL A 581 11.02 -19.11 22.65
C VAL A 581 11.22 -19.31 21.16
N ASN A 582 11.76 -18.30 20.48
CA ASN A 582 12.04 -18.39 19.04
C ASN A 582 13.30 -19.22 18.75
N GLU A 583 13.36 -19.80 17.55
CA GLU A 583 14.56 -20.47 17.06
C GLU A 583 15.78 -19.51 17.10
N GLY A 584 16.92 -20.01 17.60
CA GLY A 584 18.15 -19.23 17.75
C GLY A 584 18.23 -18.39 19.04
N ALA A 585 17.22 -18.46 19.92
CA ALA A 585 17.18 -17.69 21.17
C ALA A 585 17.84 -18.42 22.36
N GLU A 586 18.64 -19.46 22.15
CA GLU A 586 19.17 -20.31 23.22
C GLU A 586 20.11 -19.55 24.17
N GLU A 587 20.90 -18.61 23.64
CA GLU A 587 21.77 -17.76 24.48
C GLU A 587 20.96 -16.78 25.33
N GLU A 588 19.95 -16.15 24.74
CA GLU A 588 19.10 -15.19 25.44
C GLU A 588 18.24 -15.88 26.50
N LEU A 589 17.71 -17.05 26.19
CA LEU A 589 16.97 -17.89 27.15
C LEU A 589 17.83 -18.20 28.38
N LYS A 590 19.11 -18.56 28.22
CA LYS A 590 20.02 -18.83 29.35
C LYS A 590 20.21 -17.62 30.26
N LYS A 591 20.20 -16.40 29.72
CA LYS A 591 20.33 -15.16 30.51
C LYS A 591 19.11 -14.94 31.39
N VAL A 592 17.91 -15.19 30.85
CA VAL A 592 16.65 -14.93 31.54
C VAL A 592 16.12 -16.11 32.35
N GLU A 593 16.62 -17.34 32.12
CA GLU A 593 16.13 -18.57 32.74
C GLU A 593 16.11 -18.47 34.28
N LYS A 594 17.16 -17.90 34.88
CA LYS A 594 17.24 -17.73 36.34
C LYS A 594 16.21 -16.72 36.85
N LEU A 595 15.93 -15.67 36.08
CA LEU A 595 14.93 -14.65 36.43
C LEU A 595 13.53 -15.23 36.35
N ILE A 596 13.24 -15.98 35.28
CA ILE A 596 11.99 -16.72 35.11
C ILE A 596 11.80 -17.72 36.26
N LYS A 597 12.80 -18.53 36.60
CA LYS A 597 12.72 -19.48 37.73
C LYS A 597 12.48 -18.81 39.09
N ASN A 598 12.97 -17.60 39.28
CA ASN A 598 12.80 -16.84 40.54
C ASN A 598 11.49 -16.03 40.62
N SER A 599 10.79 -15.87 39.49
CA SER A 599 9.45 -15.24 39.43
C SER A 599 8.38 -16.02 40.22
N PRO A 600 7.20 -15.45 40.47
CA PRO A 600 6.08 -16.16 41.09
C PRO A 600 5.69 -17.43 40.32
N ALA A 601 5.48 -17.34 39.01
CA ALA A 601 5.18 -18.50 38.15
C ALA A 601 6.29 -19.58 38.19
N GLY A 602 7.56 -19.16 38.14
CA GLY A 602 8.70 -20.08 38.19
C GLY A 602 8.78 -20.87 39.50
N LYS A 603 8.58 -20.19 40.63
CA LYS A 603 8.55 -20.83 41.96
C LYS A 603 7.36 -21.78 42.14
N ALA A 604 6.23 -21.45 41.53
CA ALA A 604 5.03 -22.28 41.54
C ALA A 604 5.08 -23.44 40.52
N GLY A 605 6.08 -23.49 39.63
CA GLY A 605 6.16 -24.46 38.55
C GLY A 605 5.07 -24.29 37.48
N LYS A 606 4.47 -23.10 37.38
CA LYS A 606 3.34 -22.79 36.48
C LYS A 606 3.81 -22.02 35.24
N ILE A 607 4.74 -22.62 34.50
CA ILE A 607 5.25 -22.11 33.21
C ILE A 607 4.70 -22.99 32.09
N TYR A 608 4.07 -22.40 31.09
CA TYR A 608 3.43 -23.06 29.96
C TYR A 608 4.16 -22.66 28.68
N ASN A 609 4.81 -23.62 28.02
CA ASN A 609 5.51 -23.31 26.77
C ASN A 609 4.49 -23.27 25.62
N ILE A 610 4.53 -22.20 24.83
CA ILE A 610 3.69 -22.01 23.64
C ILE A 610 4.58 -21.80 22.41
N ASP A 611 4.07 -22.24 21.27
CA ASP A 611 4.75 -22.04 19.98
C ASP A 611 4.49 -20.63 19.46
N PHE A 612 5.56 -19.95 18.99
CA PHE A 612 5.45 -18.56 18.57
C PHE A 612 4.60 -18.42 17.30
N ASP A 613 4.83 -19.27 16.29
CA ASP A 613 4.16 -19.14 15.00
C ASP A 613 2.66 -19.48 15.11
N THR A 614 2.32 -20.45 15.96
CA THR A 614 0.94 -20.81 16.30
C THR A 614 0.19 -19.66 16.97
N PHE A 615 0.86 -18.87 17.82
CA PHE A 615 0.22 -17.79 18.61
C PHE A 615 0.34 -16.40 17.98
N LEU A 616 1.07 -16.26 16.87
CA LEU A 616 1.33 -14.96 16.26
C LEU A 616 0.07 -14.29 15.69
N LEU A 617 -0.79 -15.07 15.03
CA LEU A 617 -1.96 -14.55 14.31
C LEU A 617 -3.19 -14.47 15.22
N SER A 618 -4.05 -13.49 14.94
CA SER A 618 -5.27 -13.20 15.71
C SER A 618 -6.55 -13.40 14.89
N ASP A 619 -6.48 -14.09 13.75
CA ASP A 619 -7.66 -14.40 12.96
C ASP A 619 -8.57 -15.42 13.68
N PRO A 620 -9.86 -15.50 13.31
CA PRO A 620 -10.85 -16.36 13.98
C PRO A 620 -10.44 -17.83 14.10
N ILE A 621 -9.87 -18.40 13.04
CA ILE A 621 -9.46 -19.81 13.00
C ILE A 621 -8.28 -20.04 13.95
N SER A 622 -7.28 -19.15 13.87
CA SER A 622 -6.11 -19.21 14.75
C SER A 622 -6.51 -19.07 16.22
N VAL A 623 -7.39 -18.12 16.54
CA VAL A 623 -7.87 -17.88 17.90
C VAL A 623 -8.66 -19.06 18.46
N GLU A 624 -9.50 -19.72 17.65
CA GLU A 624 -10.22 -20.92 18.09
C GLU A 624 -9.28 -22.08 18.43
N HIS A 625 -8.18 -22.23 17.69
CA HIS A 625 -7.18 -23.26 17.93
C HIS A 625 -6.32 -22.93 19.15
N GLN A 626 -5.82 -21.70 19.24
CA GLN A 626 -5.07 -21.19 20.39
C GLN A 626 -5.86 -21.30 21.70
N LEU A 627 -7.17 -21.04 21.66
CA LEU A 627 -8.07 -21.20 22.80
C LEU A 627 -8.08 -22.65 23.31
N ASN A 628 -8.12 -23.63 22.41
CA ASN A 628 -8.03 -25.05 22.80
C ASN A 628 -6.70 -25.34 23.51
N ILE A 629 -5.58 -24.87 22.92
CA ILE A 629 -4.24 -25.07 23.47
C ILE A 629 -4.13 -24.46 24.87
N ILE A 630 -4.54 -23.20 25.05
CA ILE A 630 -4.50 -22.51 26.34
C ILE A 630 -5.28 -23.29 27.40
N VAL A 631 -6.49 -23.73 27.07
CA VAL A 631 -7.35 -24.46 28.02
C VAL A 631 -6.77 -25.81 28.39
N ASP A 632 -6.23 -26.54 27.42
CA ASP A 632 -5.59 -27.83 27.70
C ASP A 632 -4.32 -27.66 28.56
N LEU A 633 -3.51 -26.64 28.31
CA LEU A 633 -2.36 -26.28 29.16
C LEU A 633 -2.78 -25.98 30.61
N LEU A 634 -3.88 -25.25 30.79
CA LEU A 634 -4.37 -24.87 32.12
C LEU A 634 -5.01 -26.04 32.89
N VAL A 635 -5.66 -26.98 32.20
CA VAL A 635 -6.36 -28.12 32.79
C VAL A 635 -5.44 -29.32 33.04
N VAL A 636 -4.60 -29.67 32.06
CA VAL A 636 -3.74 -30.87 32.14
C VAL A 636 -2.49 -30.60 32.98
N GLY A 637 -2.04 -29.33 33.03
CA GLY A 637 -0.74 -28.95 33.58
C GLY A 637 0.42 -29.49 32.73
N ASN A 638 1.61 -28.88 32.85
CA ASN A 638 2.83 -29.49 32.33
C ASN A 638 3.08 -30.81 33.09
N LYS A 639 2.65 -31.93 32.52
CA LYS A 639 3.16 -33.26 32.93
C LYS A 639 4.59 -33.44 32.49
#